data_AF-A0A1A0MC75-F1
#
_entry.id   AF-A0A1A0MC75-F1
#
_cell.length_a   1.000
_cell.length_b   1.000
_cell.length_c   1.000
_cell.angle_alpha   90.00
_cell.angle_beta   90.00
_cell.angle_gamma   90.00
#
_symmetry.space_group_name_H-M   'P 1'
#
loop_
_entity.id
_entity.type
_entity.pdbx_description
1 polymer ?
#
loop_
_entity_poly.entity_id
_entity_poly.type
_entity_poly.pdbx_seq_one_letter_code
_entity_poly.pdbx_strand_id
1 'polypeptide(L)'
;MSYKLSGQTASSGAVVVDAATGAFTYTPSLAGRVLAGLAGGATKDTFTVAVSNASTSTSVTVTVPVLPATIVPSATPTTVGTGPVALAVSGTKVYAANSGSSTLSVIDRTTGAVTSIPVVGSPSAIALSSDGSRAYVAGNGAVSVVNLTTNSVVATVNTGGGTAYGIALSANGQRLYTSNSGTNSVTVIDTSTATPKVLSTISVGKSPRAMALSADGTRLYVANWNSKSVSVVDTGTNKTVASIAVGSNPFGVAVSADGRQVYVTNNGSNSVSVVDTVAARSVSTIQMGSKPLGLALSPDGTMLFAANATDTVSVINISTNRVVGALTIDSAPESNWHGIASGPDGRQLYVSDMADNAVRVLNLNSPPVAGVPTVGTPDPASGAVSGTLNFVDPNNNSLTYSITQPTAGVVTVTSAGNYTFTPTSVARIAAGQADGAKTAVFAVTASDGSLSATVSVSVPILATTTPTTPTVPEFNSATWLWNAISGGAVLNTNSAAWAAAISGGQHVFDINAYSVSVVEASQVTANTPRYTIQFTNAPAWGPSPFGTYQVPIPLGTPVPTGSDGHLVVVDPVTNMVFGLWQAKYNATSNTWSASWGGMTSLTGNGIDTSGSATATGFSRLAGIVMADEFSAAAANNTGLNHALFFSSSFAANSYVYPAVKSDALASTPLIPQGTRFILDPSINVDAIPGITAGEKVIAKTLQTYGGYIGDAGGAPLALIGQLDPGNAAYTGAGIAWDYYNMSHIPWTSLQFLATWNGASPA
;
A
#
# COMPACT_ATOMS: atom_id res chain seq x y z
N MET A 1 -30.85 -33.11 -22.42
CA MET A 1 -29.67 -33.87 -21.95
C MET A 1 -29.76 -33.97 -20.45
N SER A 2 -29.00 -34.86 -19.81
CA SER A 2 -28.93 -35.00 -18.35
C SER A 2 -27.48 -34.98 -17.88
N TYR A 3 -27.22 -34.18 -16.85
CA TYR A 3 -25.89 -33.96 -16.27
C TYR A 3 -25.78 -34.66 -14.92
N LYS A 4 -24.66 -35.34 -14.65
CA LYS A 4 -24.43 -36.01 -13.36
C LYS A 4 -22.93 -36.19 -13.09
N LEU A 5 -22.52 -36.14 -11.83
CA LEU A 5 -21.18 -36.61 -11.42
C LEU A 5 -20.98 -38.10 -11.78
N SER A 6 -19.82 -38.43 -12.32
CA SER A 6 -19.49 -39.76 -12.84
C SER A 6 -17.99 -40.02 -12.79
N GLY A 7 -17.55 -41.21 -12.36
CA GLY A 7 -16.12 -41.53 -12.33
C GLY A 7 -15.40 -40.79 -11.21
N GLN A 8 -14.48 -39.88 -11.55
CA GLN A 8 -13.71 -39.13 -10.56
C GLN A 8 -14.59 -38.15 -9.77
N THR A 9 -14.61 -38.29 -8.46
CA THR A 9 -15.16 -37.30 -7.52
C THR A 9 -14.08 -36.32 -7.09
N ALA A 10 -14.51 -35.11 -6.69
CA ALA A 10 -13.65 -34.16 -5.99
C ALA A 10 -12.98 -34.80 -4.76
N SER A 11 -11.72 -34.43 -4.52
CA SER A 11 -10.87 -34.97 -3.44
C SER A 11 -10.71 -34.01 -2.26
N SER A 12 -10.93 -32.72 -2.50
CA SER A 12 -10.65 -31.58 -1.62
C SER A 12 -11.89 -30.69 -1.42
N GLY A 13 -13.08 -31.20 -1.74
CA GLY A 13 -14.36 -30.50 -1.58
C GLY A 13 -15.55 -31.33 -2.03
N ALA A 14 -16.75 -30.74 -1.94
CA ALA A 14 -17.99 -31.29 -2.45
C ALA A 14 -18.41 -30.59 -3.76
N VAL A 15 -19.12 -31.30 -4.62
CA VAL A 15 -19.69 -30.76 -5.87
C VAL A 15 -21.18 -31.04 -5.92
N VAL A 16 -21.95 -30.03 -6.29
CA VAL A 16 -23.36 -30.16 -6.70
C VAL A 16 -23.45 -29.79 -8.18
N VAL A 17 -24.13 -30.59 -8.99
CA VAL A 17 -24.37 -30.34 -10.42
C VAL A 17 -25.87 -30.29 -10.67
N ASP A 18 -26.34 -29.24 -11.31
CA ASP A 18 -27.71 -29.14 -11.79
C ASP A 18 -27.92 -30.10 -12.97
N ALA A 19 -28.87 -31.02 -12.82
CA ALA A 19 -29.04 -32.14 -13.74
C ALA A 19 -29.63 -31.76 -15.11
N ALA A 20 -30.17 -30.55 -15.27
CA ALA A 20 -30.82 -30.08 -16.49
C ALA A 20 -29.93 -29.14 -17.33
N THR A 21 -29.12 -28.31 -16.66
CA THR A 21 -28.27 -27.28 -17.28
C THR A 21 -26.78 -27.62 -17.29
N GLY A 22 -26.32 -28.47 -16.37
CA GLY A 22 -24.90 -28.76 -16.18
C GLY A 22 -24.12 -27.69 -15.41
N ALA A 23 -24.80 -26.64 -14.93
CA ALA A 23 -24.22 -25.69 -13.98
C ALA A 23 -23.80 -26.44 -12.69
N PHE A 24 -22.71 -26.01 -12.06
CA PHE A 24 -22.20 -26.67 -10.85
C PHE A 24 -21.72 -25.68 -9.80
N THR A 25 -21.79 -26.10 -8.55
CA THR A 25 -21.18 -25.44 -7.39
C THR A 25 -20.14 -26.37 -6.81
N TYR A 26 -18.91 -25.88 -6.65
CA TYR A 26 -17.84 -26.56 -5.91
C TYR A 26 -17.62 -25.85 -4.58
N THR A 27 -17.69 -26.61 -3.49
CA THR A 27 -17.44 -26.14 -2.12
C THR A 27 -16.18 -26.84 -1.61
N PRO A 28 -15.01 -26.16 -1.56
CA PRO A 28 -13.79 -26.75 -1.04
C PRO A 28 -13.93 -27.07 0.45
N SER A 29 -13.43 -28.23 0.87
CA SER A 29 -13.40 -28.65 2.26
C SER A 29 -12.35 -27.91 3.06
N LEU A 30 -12.49 -27.92 4.38
CA LEU A 30 -11.50 -27.32 5.27
C LEU A 30 -10.14 -28.02 5.14
N ALA A 31 -10.13 -29.35 5.06
CA ALA A 31 -8.92 -30.12 4.79
C ALA A 31 -8.25 -29.70 3.47
N GLY A 32 -9.03 -29.53 2.39
CA GLY A 32 -8.52 -29.07 1.09
C GLY A 32 -7.84 -27.70 1.17
N ARG A 33 -8.51 -26.71 1.79
CA ARG A 33 -7.96 -25.35 1.94
C ARG A 33 -6.70 -25.30 2.81
N VAL A 34 -6.66 -26.03 3.92
CA VAL A 34 -5.48 -26.06 4.82
C VAL A 34 -4.31 -26.79 4.15
N LEU A 35 -4.55 -27.89 3.43
CA LEU A 35 -3.51 -28.57 2.65
C LEU A 35 -2.95 -27.68 1.53
N ALA A 36 -3.78 -26.86 0.89
CA ALA A 36 -3.33 -25.86 -0.08
C ALA A 36 -2.44 -24.79 0.60
N GLY A 37 -2.81 -24.30 1.80
CA GLY A 37 -1.96 -23.42 2.60
C GLY A 37 -0.58 -24.01 2.91
N LEU A 38 -0.56 -25.28 3.34
CA LEU A 38 0.67 -26.03 3.62
C LEU A 38 1.50 -26.34 2.35
N ALA A 39 0.88 -26.35 1.17
CA ALA A 39 1.55 -26.47 -0.13
C ALA A 39 2.10 -25.13 -0.67
N GLY A 40 1.91 -24.02 0.06
CA GLY A 40 2.44 -22.70 -0.29
C GLY A 40 1.62 -21.92 -1.32
N GLY A 41 0.39 -22.32 -1.63
CA GLY A 41 -0.44 -21.60 -2.61
C GLY A 41 -1.75 -22.29 -2.98
N ALA A 42 -2.49 -21.71 -3.94
CA ALA A 42 -3.72 -22.32 -4.43
C ALA A 42 -3.43 -23.62 -5.19
N THR A 43 -4.05 -24.71 -4.76
CA THR A 43 -3.97 -26.01 -5.45
C THR A 43 -5.16 -26.16 -6.42
N LYS A 44 -5.28 -27.33 -7.05
CA LYS A 44 -6.38 -27.68 -7.95
C LYS A 44 -7.01 -28.98 -7.51
N ASP A 45 -8.34 -29.05 -7.54
CA ASP A 45 -9.09 -30.30 -7.42
C ASP A 45 -9.78 -30.62 -8.75
N THR A 46 -10.13 -31.89 -8.95
CA THR A 46 -10.67 -32.40 -10.21
C THR A 46 -11.83 -33.36 -9.98
N PHE A 47 -12.87 -33.21 -10.79
CA PHE A 47 -14.05 -34.08 -10.78
C PHE A 47 -14.60 -34.23 -12.21
N THR A 48 -15.40 -35.27 -12.44
CA THR A 48 -15.87 -35.59 -13.79
C THR A 48 -17.41 -35.59 -13.84
N VAL A 49 -17.96 -34.91 -14.85
CA VAL A 49 -19.41 -34.80 -15.12
C VAL A 49 -19.74 -35.56 -16.39
N ALA A 50 -20.63 -36.54 -16.31
CA ALA A 50 -21.26 -37.16 -17.47
C ALA A 50 -22.38 -36.26 -18.02
N VAL A 51 -22.33 -36.02 -19.32
CA VAL A 51 -23.41 -35.45 -20.13
C VAL A 51 -24.03 -36.59 -20.91
N SER A 52 -25.33 -36.80 -20.74
CA SER A 52 -26.06 -37.95 -21.30
C SER A 52 -27.29 -37.53 -22.09
N ASN A 53 -27.65 -38.36 -23.07
CA ASN A 53 -28.96 -38.36 -23.72
C ASN A 53 -29.56 -39.78 -23.58
N ALA A 54 -30.67 -40.08 -24.28
CA ALA A 54 -31.36 -41.36 -24.16
C ALA A 54 -30.59 -42.58 -24.72
N SER A 55 -29.45 -42.39 -25.39
CA SER A 55 -28.71 -43.46 -26.09
C SER A 55 -27.18 -43.38 -25.97
N THR A 56 -26.59 -42.25 -25.56
CA THR A 56 -25.14 -42.06 -25.39
C THR A 56 -24.80 -41.21 -24.16
N SER A 57 -23.60 -41.41 -23.61
CA SER A 57 -23.06 -40.63 -22.48
C SER A 57 -21.58 -40.31 -22.72
N THR A 58 -21.18 -39.06 -22.47
CA THR A 58 -19.80 -38.56 -22.62
C THR A 58 -19.41 -37.80 -21.35
N SER A 59 -18.19 -38.01 -20.85
CA SER A 59 -17.71 -37.38 -19.62
C SER A 59 -16.74 -36.23 -19.87
N VAL A 60 -16.88 -35.15 -19.09
CA VAL A 60 -15.99 -33.97 -19.07
C VAL A 60 -15.34 -33.87 -17.70
N THR A 61 -14.01 -33.79 -17.65
CA THR A 61 -13.28 -33.52 -16.40
C THR A 61 -13.17 -32.02 -16.19
N VAL A 62 -13.71 -31.55 -15.06
CA VAL A 62 -13.65 -30.17 -14.60
C VAL A 62 -12.49 -30.03 -13.63
N THR A 63 -11.73 -28.94 -13.76
CA THR A 63 -10.65 -28.59 -12.82
C THR A 63 -11.02 -27.27 -12.12
N VAL A 64 -10.94 -27.25 -10.80
CA VAL A 64 -11.30 -26.10 -9.96
C VAL A 64 -10.15 -25.69 -9.05
N PRO A 65 -9.93 -24.38 -8.80
CA PRO A 65 -8.93 -23.93 -7.84
C PRO A 65 -9.40 -24.18 -6.40
N VAL A 66 -8.45 -24.47 -5.52
CA VAL A 66 -8.66 -24.54 -4.06
C VAL A 66 -7.81 -23.45 -3.42
N LEU A 67 -8.47 -22.38 -2.95
CA LEU A 67 -7.77 -21.27 -2.29
C LEU A 67 -7.16 -21.73 -0.96
N PRO A 68 -5.90 -21.34 -0.66
CA PRO A 68 -5.22 -21.73 0.55
C PRO A 68 -5.87 -21.09 1.77
N ALA A 69 -5.88 -21.80 2.91
CA ALA A 69 -6.22 -21.24 4.20
C ALA A 69 -5.13 -21.55 5.23
N THR A 70 -4.63 -20.51 5.88
CA THR A 70 -3.72 -20.60 7.02
C THR A 70 -4.53 -20.41 8.29
N ILE A 71 -4.29 -21.23 9.31
CA ILE A 71 -4.89 -21.01 10.62
C ILE A 71 -3.97 -20.05 11.40
N VAL A 72 -4.46 -18.86 11.71
CA VAL A 72 -3.70 -17.79 12.40
C VAL A 72 -4.34 -17.47 13.76
N PRO A 73 -3.55 -17.36 14.86
CA PRO A 73 -4.10 -16.92 16.14
C PRO A 73 -4.52 -15.45 16.10
N SER A 74 -5.58 -15.10 16.83
CA SER A 74 -5.94 -13.73 17.14
C SER A 74 -4.84 -13.08 17.98
N ALA A 75 -4.41 -11.88 17.61
CA ALA A 75 -3.38 -11.13 18.34
C ALA A 75 -3.81 -10.77 19.79
N THR A 76 -5.12 -10.63 20.04
CA THR A 76 -5.67 -10.34 21.36
C THR A 76 -6.52 -11.53 21.84
N PRO A 77 -6.26 -12.10 23.03
CA PRO A 77 -7.12 -13.10 23.65
C PRO A 77 -8.29 -12.44 24.42
N THR A 78 -9.36 -13.17 24.69
CA THR A 78 -10.49 -12.68 25.48
C THR A 78 -10.40 -13.18 26.92
N THR A 79 -10.16 -12.28 27.89
CA THR A 79 -10.14 -12.61 29.32
C THR A 79 -11.50 -13.11 29.81
N VAL A 80 -11.51 -14.15 30.64
CA VAL A 80 -12.70 -14.77 31.24
C VAL A 80 -12.51 -14.97 32.75
N GLY A 81 -13.36 -15.78 33.40
CA GLY A 81 -13.16 -16.20 34.79
C GLY A 81 -11.97 -17.15 34.93
N THR A 82 -11.53 -17.41 36.16
CA THR A 82 -10.25 -18.10 36.38
C THR A 82 -10.30 -19.60 36.08
N GLY A 83 -9.24 -20.10 35.44
CA GLY A 83 -9.08 -21.47 34.98
C GLY A 83 -10.17 -21.96 34.02
N PRO A 84 -10.31 -21.41 32.80
CA PRO A 84 -11.26 -21.91 31.81
C PRO A 84 -10.81 -23.27 31.25
N VAL A 85 -11.62 -24.33 31.48
CA VAL A 85 -11.26 -25.73 31.16
C VAL A 85 -12.10 -26.38 30.06
N ALA A 86 -13.23 -25.79 29.69
CA ALA A 86 -14.12 -26.29 28.64
C ALA A 86 -14.84 -25.15 27.93
N LEU A 87 -15.10 -25.36 26.63
CA LEU A 87 -15.74 -24.39 25.75
C LEU A 87 -16.95 -24.98 25.03
N ALA A 88 -17.93 -24.13 24.72
CA ALA A 88 -18.99 -24.41 23.76
C ALA A 88 -19.31 -23.14 22.95
N VAL A 89 -19.94 -23.29 21.77
CA VAL A 89 -20.26 -22.19 20.86
C VAL A 89 -21.71 -22.33 20.38
N SER A 90 -22.46 -21.23 20.32
CA SER A 90 -23.75 -21.18 19.65
C SER A 90 -24.00 -19.79 19.06
N GLY A 91 -24.30 -19.72 17.76
CA GLY A 91 -24.51 -18.47 17.04
C GLY A 91 -23.35 -17.47 17.21
N THR A 92 -23.67 -16.27 17.71
CA THR A 92 -22.71 -15.20 18.01
C THR A 92 -22.06 -15.32 19.38
N LYS A 93 -22.26 -16.39 20.16
CA LYS A 93 -21.74 -16.53 21.53
C LYS A 93 -20.80 -17.71 21.72
N VAL A 94 -19.75 -17.49 22.52
CA VAL A 94 -18.84 -18.51 23.05
C VAL A 94 -19.03 -18.60 24.55
N TYR A 95 -18.97 -19.81 25.09
CA TYR A 95 -19.25 -20.13 26.49
C TYR A 95 -18.03 -20.82 27.09
N ALA A 96 -17.51 -20.30 28.21
CA ALA A 96 -16.33 -20.85 28.88
C ALA A 96 -16.65 -21.24 30.34
N ALA A 97 -16.28 -22.47 30.71
CA ALA A 97 -16.45 -23.01 32.04
C ALA A 97 -15.18 -22.77 32.86
N ASN A 98 -15.27 -21.86 33.82
CA ASN A 98 -14.13 -21.35 34.59
C ASN A 98 -14.04 -22.12 35.92
N SER A 99 -13.20 -23.16 35.95
CA SER A 99 -13.10 -24.12 37.06
C SER A 99 -12.61 -23.49 38.36
N GLY A 100 -11.80 -22.41 38.27
CA GLY A 100 -11.27 -21.68 39.41
C GLY A 100 -12.28 -20.69 40.01
N SER A 101 -12.94 -19.88 39.17
CA SER A 101 -13.88 -18.85 39.65
C SER A 101 -15.30 -19.36 39.90
N SER A 102 -15.62 -20.62 39.59
CA SER A 102 -16.97 -21.20 39.71
C SER A 102 -18.01 -20.46 38.86
N THR A 103 -17.63 -20.02 37.64
CA THR A 103 -18.49 -19.26 36.73
C THR A 103 -18.54 -19.84 35.32
N LEU A 104 -19.64 -19.55 34.62
CA LEU A 104 -19.74 -19.63 33.17
C LEU A 104 -19.55 -18.22 32.60
N SER A 105 -18.51 -18.00 31.79
CA SER A 105 -18.35 -16.79 30.99
C SER A 105 -19.10 -16.93 29.67
N VAL A 106 -19.88 -15.91 29.31
CA VAL A 106 -20.58 -15.77 28.03
C VAL A 106 -19.92 -14.62 27.27
N ILE A 107 -19.19 -14.96 26.21
CA ILE A 107 -18.50 -14.02 25.33
C ILE A 107 -19.38 -13.76 24.10
N ASP A 108 -19.62 -12.49 23.78
CA ASP A 108 -20.22 -12.11 22.49
C ASP A 108 -19.13 -11.91 21.42
N ARG A 109 -19.22 -12.68 20.31
CA ARG A 109 -18.25 -12.70 19.21
C ARG A 109 -18.22 -11.41 18.37
N THR A 110 -19.22 -10.53 18.50
CA THR A 110 -19.37 -9.32 17.68
C THR A 110 -18.92 -8.05 18.39
N THR A 111 -19.00 -8.04 19.72
CA THR A 111 -18.67 -6.89 20.58
C THR A 111 -17.49 -7.14 21.51
N GLY A 112 -17.07 -8.40 21.69
CA GLY A 112 -16.07 -8.81 22.69
C GLY A 112 -16.58 -8.76 24.14
N ALA A 113 -17.84 -8.42 24.37
CA ALA A 113 -18.40 -8.28 25.72
C ALA A 113 -18.48 -9.63 26.44
N VAL A 114 -18.06 -9.68 27.71
CA VAL A 114 -18.05 -10.89 28.54
C VAL A 114 -18.99 -10.73 29.73
N THR A 115 -20.02 -11.58 29.81
CA THR A 115 -20.88 -11.70 31.00
C THR A 115 -20.43 -12.89 31.84
N SER A 116 -20.32 -12.73 33.16
CA SER A 116 -19.95 -13.82 34.09
C SER A 116 -21.18 -14.28 34.88
N ILE A 117 -21.49 -15.57 34.82
CA ILE A 117 -22.65 -16.19 35.47
C ILE A 117 -22.15 -17.20 36.53
N PRO A 118 -22.45 -17.02 37.84
CA PRO A 118 -22.12 -18.03 38.85
C PRO A 118 -22.81 -19.37 38.60
N VAL A 119 -22.08 -20.48 38.77
CA VAL A 119 -22.58 -21.85 38.60
C VAL A 119 -22.16 -22.75 39.77
N VAL A 120 -22.67 -23.99 39.82
CA VAL A 120 -22.43 -24.90 40.95
C VAL A 120 -21.00 -25.46 40.99
N GLY A 121 -20.25 -25.06 42.03
CA GLY A 121 -18.90 -25.58 42.30
C GLY A 121 -17.91 -25.29 41.17
N SER A 122 -16.89 -26.14 41.04
CA SER A 122 -15.90 -26.04 39.96
C SER A 122 -16.46 -26.65 38.67
N PRO A 123 -16.80 -25.84 37.63
CA PRO A 123 -17.35 -26.35 36.39
C PRO A 123 -16.29 -27.02 35.50
N SER A 124 -16.70 -28.06 34.78
CA SER A 124 -15.80 -28.99 34.07
C SER A 124 -16.18 -29.28 32.63
N ALA A 125 -17.46 -29.13 32.25
CA ALA A 125 -17.92 -29.22 30.86
C ALA A 125 -19.25 -28.46 30.64
N ILE A 126 -19.55 -28.13 29.38
CA ILE A 126 -20.76 -27.43 28.94
C ILE A 126 -21.44 -28.23 27.83
N ALA A 127 -22.76 -28.37 27.89
CA ALA A 127 -23.61 -28.69 26.75
C ALA A 127 -24.60 -27.54 26.52
N LEU A 128 -24.92 -27.22 25.27
CA LEU A 128 -25.90 -26.19 24.90
C LEU A 128 -27.14 -26.87 24.30
N SER A 129 -28.32 -26.28 24.48
CA SER A 129 -29.50 -26.65 23.71
C SER A 129 -29.39 -26.15 22.26
N SER A 130 -30.01 -26.89 21.33
CA SER A 130 -29.92 -26.63 19.88
C SER A 130 -30.59 -25.33 19.43
N ASP A 131 -31.48 -24.76 20.26
CA ASP A 131 -32.08 -23.43 20.11
C ASP A 131 -31.22 -22.29 20.71
N GLY A 132 -30.10 -22.61 21.38
CA GLY A 132 -29.26 -21.65 22.10
C GLY A 132 -29.88 -21.03 23.36
N SER A 133 -31.04 -21.51 23.84
CA SER A 133 -31.73 -20.90 24.99
C SER A 133 -31.19 -21.33 26.36
N ARG A 134 -30.51 -22.49 26.44
CA ARG A 134 -29.98 -23.05 27.69
C ARG A 134 -28.54 -23.55 27.56
N ALA A 135 -27.76 -23.35 28.63
CA ALA A 135 -26.53 -24.09 28.88
C ALA A 135 -26.73 -25.04 30.07
N TYR A 136 -26.12 -26.22 29.96
CA TYR A 136 -26.02 -27.22 31.02
C TYR A 136 -24.54 -27.33 31.39
N VAL A 137 -24.19 -26.94 32.62
CA VAL A 137 -22.80 -26.86 33.08
C VAL A 137 -22.59 -27.89 34.18
N ALA A 138 -21.76 -28.91 33.92
CA ALA A 138 -21.38 -29.89 34.91
C ALA A 138 -20.36 -29.28 35.89
N GLY A 139 -20.54 -29.49 37.20
CA GLY A 139 -19.62 -29.00 38.22
C GLY A 139 -19.85 -29.65 39.58
N ASN A 140 -18.76 -30.04 40.26
CA ASN A 140 -18.72 -30.61 41.61
C ASN A 140 -19.87 -31.58 42.02
N GLY A 141 -20.25 -32.52 41.14
CA GLY A 141 -21.27 -33.53 41.44
C GLY A 141 -22.72 -33.07 41.22
N ALA A 142 -22.90 -31.95 40.54
CA ALA A 142 -24.18 -31.42 40.08
C ALA A 142 -24.08 -30.89 38.64
N VAL A 143 -25.22 -30.47 38.10
CA VAL A 143 -25.33 -29.72 36.84
C VAL A 143 -26.14 -28.46 37.08
N SER A 144 -25.59 -27.29 36.79
CA SER A 144 -26.36 -26.04 36.70
C SER A 144 -27.03 -25.93 35.33
N VAL A 145 -28.32 -25.61 35.31
CA VAL A 145 -29.06 -25.24 34.10
C VAL A 145 -29.18 -23.72 34.05
N VAL A 146 -28.56 -23.12 33.05
CA VAL A 146 -28.51 -21.67 32.84
C VAL A 146 -29.45 -21.29 31.70
N ASN A 147 -30.31 -20.30 31.92
CA ASN A 147 -31.06 -19.63 30.86
C ASN A 147 -30.16 -18.55 30.23
N LEU A 148 -29.94 -18.65 28.91
CA LEU A 148 -29.00 -17.83 28.14
C LEU A 148 -29.59 -16.54 27.56
N THR A 149 -30.91 -16.36 27.75
CA THR A 149 -31.63 -15.11 27.50
C THR A 149 -31.60 -14.21 28.74
N THR A 150 -31.72 -14.80 29.94
CA THR A 150 -31.68 -14.06 31.22
C THR A 150 -30.32 -14.10 31.92
N ASN A 151 -29.33 -14.80 31.36
CA ASN A 151 -27.99 -15.03 31.92
C ASN A 151 -28.01 -15.49 33.38
N SER A 152 -28.91 -16.43 33.73
CA SER A 152 -29.14 -16.84 35.13
C SER A 152 -29.34 -18.35 35.28
N VAL A 153 -28.88 -18.91 36.40
CA VAL A 153 -29.16 -20.31 36.77
C VAL A 153 -30.64 -20.44 37.15
N VAL A 154 -31.36 -21.34 36.48
CA VAL A 154 -32.79 -21.61 36.70
C VAL A 154 -33.04 -22.94 37.42
N ALA A 155 -32.06 -23.86 37.42
CA ALA A 155 -32.10 -25.10 38.21
C ALA A 155 -30.68 -25.63 38.49
N THR A 156 -30.53 -26.42 39.55
CA THR A 156 -29.32 -27.21 39.81
C THR A 156 -29.72 -28.66 40.10
N VAL A 157 -29.13 -29.62 39.41
CA VAL A 157 -29.45 -31.05 39.48
C VAL A 157 -28.29 -31.80 40.10
N ASN A 158 -28.46 -32.36 41.29
CA ASN A 158 -27.44 -33.19 41.94
C ASN A 158 -27.34 -34.55 41.25
N THR A 159 -26.13 -34.98 40.86
CA THR A 159 -25.92 -36.27 40.17
C THR A 159 -25.72 -37.43 41.13
N GLY A 160 -25.39 -37.15 42.40
CA GLY A 160 -24.97 -38.13 43.41
C GLY A 160 -23.57 -38.72 43.17
N GLY A 161 -22.81 -38.18 42.22
CA GLY A 161 -21.61 -38.82 41.66
C GLY A 161 -20.25 -38.41 42.21
N GLY A 162 -20.21 -37.55 43.24
CA GLY A 162 -18.98 -36.94 43.74
C GLY A 162 -18.50 -35.80 42.84
N THR A 163 -17.86 -36.12 41.70
CA THR A 163 -17.36 -35.11 40.76
C THR A 163 -17.90 -35.37 39.36
N ALA A 164 -18.64 -34.38 38.84
CA ALA A 164 -19.14 -34.37 37.47
C ALA A 164 -18.04 -33.86 36.52
N TYR A 165 -17.88 -34.52 35.36
CA TYR A 165 -16.85 -34.18 34.36
C TYR A 165 -17.46 -33.92 32.96
N GLY A 166 -17.50 -34.90 32.07
CA GLY A 166 -18.12 -34.76 30.75
C GLY A 166 -19.64 -34.66 30.83
N ILE A 167 -20.22 -33.94 29.86
CA ILE A 167 -21.66 -33.75 29.72
C ILE A 167 -22.05 -33.82 28.23
N ALA A 168 -23.20 -34.41 27.91
CA ALA A 168 -23.73 -34.47 26.55
C ALA A 168 -25.27 -34.37 26.56
N LEU A 169 -25.84 -33.59 25.63
CA LEU A 169 -27.29 -33.40 25.47
C LEU A 169 -27.76 -34.06 24.16
N SER A 170 -28.90 -34.74 24.18
CA SER A 170 -29.52 -35.28 22.96
C SER A 170 -29.97 -34.18 22.02
N ALA A 171 -29.94 -34.41 20.70
CA ALA A 171 -30.26 -33.39 19.69
C ALA A 171 -31.66 -32.75 19.84
N ASN A 172 -32.61 -33.48 20.41
CA ASN A 172 -33.97 -33.01 20.73
C ASN A 172 -34.08 -32.24 22.07
N GLY A 173 -32.99 -32.06 22.81
CA GLY A 173 -32.95 -31.34 24.08
C GLY A 173 -33.58 -32.04 25.29
N GLN A 174 -34.03 -33.29 25.16
CA GLN A 174 -34.85 -33.97 26.19
C GLN A 174 -34.07 -34.86 27.16
N ARG A 175 -32.86 -35.34 26.81
CA ARG A 175 -32.02 -36.16 27.67
C ARG A 175 -30.60 -35.60 27.77
N LEU A 176 -30.13 -35.45 28.98
CA LEU A 176 -28.80 -34.97 29.33
C LEU A 176 -28.06 -36.07 30.08
N TYR A 177 -26.82 -36.34 29.66
CA TYR A 177 -25.93 -37.35 30.23
C TYR A 177 -24.75 -36.65 30.89
N THR A 178 -24.35 -37.07 32.08
CA THR A 178 -23.20 -36.48 32.81
C THR A 178 -22.37 -37.56 33.50
N SER A 179 -21.05 -37.54 33.31
CA SER A 179 -20.13 -38.54 33.88
C SER A 179 -19.77 -38.20 35.32
N ASN A 180 -19.75 -39.22 36.17
CA ASN A 180 -19.37 -39.13 37.57
C ASN A 180 -18.04 -39.86 37.79
N SER A 181 -16.93 -39.12 37.91
CA SER A 181 -15.60 -39.75 38.00
C SER A 181 -15.35 -40.47 39.33
N GLY A 182 -16.07 -40.09 40.39
CA GLY A 182 -15.99 -40.70 41.72
C GLY A 182 -16.76 -42.02 41.85
N THR A 183 -17.91 -42.14 41.19
CA THR A 183 -18.78 -43.34 41.25
C THR A 183 -18.69 -44.25 40.02
N ASN A 184 -17.81 -43.95 39.05
CA ASN A 184 -17.60 -44.74 37.83
C ASN A 184 -18.90 -44.93 37.01
N SER A 185 -19.69 -43.85 36.89
CA SER A 185 -21.03 -43.91 36.33
C SER A 185 -21.35 -42.73 35.41
N VAL A 186 -22.48 -42.82 34.70
CA VAL A 186 -23.13 -41.72 33.99
C VAL A 186 -24.55 -41.55 34.53
N THR A 187 -24.90 -40.35 34.99
CA THR A 187 -26.29 -40.02 35.35
C THR A 187 -27.03 -39.55 34.10
N VAL A 188 -28.25 -40.07 33.90
CA VAL A 188 -29.19 -39.62 32.86
C VAL A 188 -30.21 -38.69 33.51
N ILE A 189 -30.41 -37.51 32.93
CA ILE A 189 -31.30 -36.45 33.40
C ILE A 189 -32.33 -36.15 32.30
N ASP A 190 -33.61 -36.12 32.66
CA ASP A 190 -34.70 -35.57 31.86
C ASP A 190 -34.62 -34.05 31.86
N THR A 191 -34.55 -33.45 30.67
CA THR A 191 -34.54 -32.00 30.43
C THR A 191 -35.75 -31.52 29.64
N SER A 192 -36.74 -32.39 29.38
CA SER A 192 -37.96 -32.08 28.63
C SER A 192 -38.93 -31.14 29.36
N THR A 193 -38.78 -30.99 30.69
CA THR A 193 -39.63 -30.13 31.53
C THR A 193 -38.87 -28.92 32.09
N ALA A 194 -39.59 -28.00 32.74
CA ALA A 194 -38.99 -26.83 33.39
C ALA A 194 -38.12 -27.20 34.62
N THR A 195 -38.36 -28.34 35.26
CA THR A 195 -37.62 -28.83 36.43
C THR A 195 -36.93 -30.14 36.06
N PRO A 196 -35.64 -30.14 35.67
CA PRO A 196 -34.96 -31.35 35.23
C PRO A 196 -34.82 -32.39 36.35
N LYS A 197 -34.87 -33.68 36.01
CA LYS A 197 -34.91 -34.79 36.98
C LYS A 197 -33.97 -35.92 36.59
N VAL A 198 -33.30 -36.53 37.57
CA VAL A 198 -32.53 -37.76 37.35
C VAL A 198 -33.49 -38.92 37.00
N LEU A 199 -33.22 -39.60 35.88
CA LEU A 199 -33.96 -40.77 35.41
C LEU A 199 -33.31 -42.09 35.82
N SER A 200 -31.98 -42.19 35.71
CA SER A 200 -31.22 -43.42 35.96
C SER A 200 -29.72 -43.15 36.04
N THR A 201 -28.96 -44.12 36.55
CA THR A 201 -27.50 -44.09 36.62
C THR A 201 -26.93 -45.35 35.97
N ILE A 202 -25.96 -45.19 35.07
CA ILE A 202 -25.39 -46.23 34.22
C ILE A 202 -23.94 -46.50 34.64
N SER A 203 -23.58 -47.75 34.96
CA SER A 203 -22.20 -48.13 35.30
C SER A 203 -21.30 -48.16 34.06
N VAL A 204 -20.14 -47.51 34.12
CA VAL A 204 -19.14 -47.45 33.04
C VAL A 204 -17.75 -47.85 33.59
N GLY A 205 -16.67 -47.59 32.83
CA GLY A 205 -15.31 -47.86 33.29
C GLY A 205 -14.82 -46.89 34.38
N LYS A 206 -13.56 -47.05 34.81
CA LYS A 206 -13.01 -46.30 35.95
C LYS A 206 -12.72 -44.84 35.60
N SER A 207 -13.23 -43.94 36.44
CA SER A 207 -13.08 -42.48 36.35
C SER A 207 -13.43 -41.91 34.98
N PRO A 208 -14.70 -41.96 34.56
CA PRO A 208 -15.15 -41.38 33.29
C PRO A 208 -14.89 -39.87 33.20
N ARG A 209 -14.60 -39.41 31.98
CA ARG A 209 -14.25 -38.02 31.61
C ARG A 209 -15.21 -37.50 30.55
N ALA A 210 -14.73 -36.98 29.40
CA ALA A 210 -15.62 -36.51 28.36
C ALA A 210 -16.44 -37.66 27.75
N MET A 211 -17.55 -37.28 27.13
CA MET A 211 -18.44 -38.18 26.43
C MET A 211 -19.05 -37.49 25.22
N ALA A 212 -19.44 -38.26 24.22
CA ALA A 212 -20.16 -37.76 23.06
C ALA A 212 -21.26 -38.74 22.62
N LEU A 213 -22.36 -38.19 22.12
CA LEU A 213 -23.43 -38.98 21.50
C LEU A 213 -23.14 -39.17 20.01
N SER A 214 -23.63 -40.27 19.44
CA SER A 214 -23.82 -40.39 17.99
C SER A 214 -24.90 -39.41 17.51
N ALA A 215 -24.86 -39.01 16.23
CA ALA A 215 -25.78 -38.01 15.67
C ALA A 215 -27.27 -38.42 15.72
N ASP A 216 -27.55 -39.73 15.66
CA ASP A 216 -28.88 -40.33 15.85
C ASP A 216 -29.31 -40.43 17.34
N GLY A 217 -28.41 -40.11 18.27
CA GLY A 217 -28.60 -40.22 19.71
C GLY A 217 -28.67 -41.63 20.28
N THR A 218 -28.46 -42.70 19.49
CA THR A 218 -28.63 -44.11 19.94
C THR A 218 -27.45 -44.65 20.74
N ARG A 219 -26.26 -44.04 20.62
CA ARG A 219 -25.03 -44.45 21.30
C ARG A 219 -24.39 -43.28 22.04
N LEU A 220 -23.96 -43.52 23.27
CA LEU A 220 -23.11 -42.61 24.05
C LEU A 220 -21.74 -43.26 24.24
N TYR A 221 -20.68 -42.55 23.88
CA TYR A 221 -19.29 -42.98 24.02
C TYR A 221 -18.64 -42.23 25.17
N VAL A 222 -18.09 -42.95 26.15
CA VAL A 222 -17.59 -42.37 27.42
C VAL A 222 -16.12 -42.75 27.64
N ALA A 223 -15.22 -41.77 27.72
CA ALA A 223 -13.79 -42.02 27.96
C ALA A 223 -13.52 -42.34 29.44
N ASN A 224 -12.95 -43.51 29.72
CA ASN A 224 -12.67 -43.99 31.08
C ASN A 224 -11.17 -43.86 31.41
N TRP A 225 -10.79 -42.71 31.99
CA TRP A 225 -9.40 -42.30 32.22
C TRP A 225 -8.53 -43.37 32.91
N ASN A 226 -9.07 -44.02 33.94
CA ASN A 226 -8.37 -45.04 34.73
C ASN A 226 -8.58 -46.48 34.23
N SER A 227 -9.40 -46.70 33.19
CA SER A 227 -9.60 -48.01 32.56
C SER A 227 -8.94 -48.14 31.18
N LYS A 228 -8.35 -47.07 30.62
CA LYS A 228 -7.77 -47.05 29.25
C LYS A 228 -8.76 -47.55 28.19
N SER A 229 -10.04 -47.19 28.36
CA SER A 229 -11.13 -47.70 27.53
C SER A 229 -12.20 -46.65 27.26
N VAL A 230 -13.01 -46.91 26.23
CA VAL A 230 -14.26 -46.19 25.94
C VAL A 230 -15.42 -47.12 26.25
N SER A 231 -16.31 -46.72 27.15
CA SER A 231 -17.59 -47.42 27.33
C SER A 231 -18.57 -46.97 26.24
N VAL A 232 -19.16 -47.94 25.54
CA VAL A 232 -20.26 -47.70 24.60
C VAL A 232 -21.56 -48.00 25.33
N VAL A 233 -22.43 -47.01 25.43
CA VAL A 233 -23.73 -47.10 26.11
C VAL A 233 -24.85 -47.01 25.08
N ASP A 234 -25.79 -47.94 25.15
CA ASP A 234 -27.07 -47.89 24.44
C ASP A 234 -28.04 -46.97 25.21
N THR A 235 -28.52 -45.92 24.56
CA THR A 235 -29.32 -44.84 25.18
C THR A 235 -30.82 -45.15 25.24
N GLY A 236 -31.29 -46.17 24.52
CA GLY A 236 -32.67 -46.66 24.63
C GLY A 236 -32.86 -47.48 25.90
N THR A 237 -31.90 -48.37 26.17
CA THR A 237 -31.90 -49.28 27.33
C THR A 237 -31.14 -48.75 28.55
N ASN A 238 -30.39 -47.65 28.40
CA ASN A 238 -29.48 -47.09 29.40
C ASN A 238 -28.47 -48.11 29.97
N LYS A 239 -27.82 -48.87 29.08
CA LYS A 239 -26.85 -49.92 29.45
C LYS A 239 -25.54 -49.80 28.67
N THR A 240 -24.42 -50.05 29.34
CA THR A 240 -23.12 -50.26 28.70
C THR A 240 -23.16 -51.57 27.91
N VAL A 241 -22.98 -51.49 26.59
CA VAL A 241 -23.03 -52.63 25.65
C VAL A 241 -21.65 -53.07 25.14
N ALA A 242 -20.63 -52.21 25.24
CA ALA A 242 -19.24 -52.57 24.96
C ALA A 242 -18.24 -51.74 25.79
N SER A 243 -17.00 -52.22 25.90
CA SER A 243 -15.85 -51.49 26.44
C SER A 243 -14.66 -51.67 25.50
N ILE A 244 -14.29 -50.60 24.81
CA ILE A 244 -13.30 -50.61 23.72
C ILE A 244 -11.95 -50.13 24.25
N ALA A 245 -10.88 -50.90 24.06
CA ALA A 245 -9.53 -50.51 24.51
C ALA A 245 -8.96 -49.36 23.65
N VAL A 246 -8.34 -48.38 24.30
CA VAL A 246 -7.66 -47.21 23.69
C VAL A 246 -6.32 -46.94 24.41
N GLY A 247 -5.70 -45.78 24.19
CA GLY A 247 -4.46 -45.39 24.86
C GLY A 247 -4.61 -45.09 26.35
N SER A 248 -3.53 -44.64 26.99
CA SER A 248 -3.54 -44.32 28.42
C SER A 248 -4.16 -42.96 28.70
N ASN A 249 -4.97 -42.89 29.76
CA ASN A 249 -5.67 -41.69 30.21
C ASN A 249 -6.51 -41.04 29.09
N PRO A 250 -7.49 -41.77 28.52
CA PRO A 250 -8.42 -41.22 27.54
C PRO A 250 -9.23 -40.08 28.17
N PHE A 251 -9.40 -38.98 27.44
CA PHE A 251 -10.04 -37.77 27.92
C PHE A 251 -11.19 -37.27 27.04
N GLY A 252 -10.86 -36.60 25.94
CA GLY A 252 -11.79 -35.97 25.01
C GLY A 252 -12.36 -37.00 24.02
N VAL A 253 -13.62 -36.83 23.62
CA VAL A 253 -14.33 -37.75 22.73
C VAL A 253 -15.08 -36.95 21.67
N ALA A 254 -14.92 -37.31 20.40
CA ALA A 254 -15.69 -36.76 19.28
C ALA A 254 -16.17 -37.89 18.37
N VAL A 255 -17.40 -37.79 17.85
CA VAL A 255 -17.99 -38.79 16.92
C VAL A 255 -18.11 -38.15 15.54
N SER A 256 -17.73 -38.88 14.48
CA SER A 256 -17.94 -38.43 13.10
C SER A 256 -19.43 -38.25 12.78
N ALA A 257 -19.75 -37.36 11.84
CA ALA A 257 -21.15 -37.03 11.50
C ALA A 257 -21.95 -38.24 10.95
N ASP A 258 -21.27 -39.23 10.38
CA ASP A 258 -21.85 -40.49 9.91
C ASP A 258 -21.97 -41.57 11.02
N GLY A 259 -21.52 -41.28 12.24
CA GLY A 259 -21.52 -42.19 13.38
C GLY A 259 -20.52 -43.36 13.30
N ARG A 260 -19.67 -43.42 12.27
CA ARG A 260 -18.80 -44.59 11.99
C ARG A 260 -17.47 -44.58 12.74
N GLN A 261 -16.98 -43.41 13.12
CA GLN A 261 -15.69 -43.25 13.81
C GLN A 261 -15.85 -42.44 15.10
N VAL A 262 -15.14 -42.86 16.15
CA VAL A 262 -15.01 -42.12 17.41
C VAL A 262 -13.55 -41.83 17.65
N TYR A 263 -13.22 -40.54 17.75
CA TYR A 263 -11.87 -40.04 18.03
C TYR A 263 -11.75 -39.78 19.53
N VAL A 264 -10.67 -40.27 20.14
CA VAL A 264 -10.43 -40.14 21.59
C VAL A 264 -9.01 -39.69 21.88
N THR A 265 -8.83 -38.55 22.56
CA THR A 265 -7.50 -38.09 23.01
C THR A 265 -7.02 -38.93 24.19
N ASN A 266 -5.78 -39.40 24.14
CA ASN A 266 -5.14 -40.21 25.17
C ASN A 266 -4.01 -39.42 25.79
N ASN A 267 -4.30 -38.72 26.88
CA ASN A 267 -3.40 -37.75 27.50
C ASN A 267 -2.06 -38.39 27.93
N GLY A 268 -2.13 -39.58 28.53
CA GLY A 268 -0.96 -40.35 29.00
C GLY A 268 -0.30 -41.19 27.91
N SER A 269 -0.65 -41.01 26.64
CA SER A 269 -0.03 -41.70 25.50
C SER A 269 0.14 -40.80 24.27
N ASN A 270 0.10 -39.47 24.45
CA ASN A 270 0.40 -38.45 23.44
C ASN A 270 -0.23 -38.72 22.06
N SER A 271 -1.48 -39.20 22.03
CA SER A 271 -2.10 -39.69 20.78
C SER A 271 -3.62 -39.63 20.78
N VAL A 272 -4.23 -39.64 19.60
CA VAL A 272 -5.66 -39.88 19.41
C VAL A 272 -5.89 -41.31 18.92
N SER A 273 -6.76 -42.05 19.57
CA SER A 273 -7.27 -43.33 19.07
C SER A 273 -8.47 -43.09 18.14
N VAL A 274 -8.50 -43.82 17.03
CA VAL A 274 -9.61 -43.85 16.08
C VAL A 274 -10.33 -45.18 16.28
N VAL A 275 -11.56 -45.14 16.75
CA VAL A 275 -12.40 -46.31 17.02
C VAL A 275 -13.45 -46.45 15.93
N ASP A 276 -13.50 -47.61 15.27
CA ASP A 276 -14.60 -47.97 14.37
C ASP A 276 -15.78 -48.48 15.21
N THR A 277 -16.96 -47.89 15.00
CA THR A 277 -18.15 -48.16 15.81
C THR A 277 -18.88 -49.44 15.41
N VAL A 278 -18.66 -49.94 14.19
CA VAL A 278 -19.25 -51.18 13.65
C VAL A 278 -18.41 -52.39 14.04
N ALA A 279 -17.07 -52.26 13.93
CA ALA A 279 -16.12 -53.26 14.40
C ALA A 279 -15.87 -53.21 15.92
N ALA A 280 -16.45 -52.23 16.61
CA ALA A 280 -16.35 -52.01 18.06
C ALA A 280 -14.92 -52.07 18.62
N ARG A 281 -13.95 -51.49 17.89
CA ARG A 281 -12.52 -51.55 18.24
C ARG A 281 -11.74 -50.34 17.77
N SER A 282 -10.60 -50.08 18.39
CA SER A 282 -9.59 -49.19 17.80
C SER A 282 -9.10 -49.76 16.46
N VAL A 283 -8.99 -48.89 15.45
CA VAL A 283 -8.52 -49.20 14.09
C VAL A 283 -7.28 -48.39 13.70
N SER A 284 -7.01 -47.25 14.34
CA SER A 284 -5.81 -46.45 14.14
C SER A 284 -5.43 -45.67 15.40
N THR A 285 -4.16 -45.26 15.50
CA THR A 285 -3.65 -44.40 16.58
C THR A 285 -2.76 -43.32 15.99
N ILE A 286 -3.22 -42.07 16.09
CA ILE A 286 -2.58 -40.86 15.57
C ILE A 286 -1.63 -40.33 16.65
N GLN A 287 -0.32 -40.39 16.42
CA GLN A 287 0.69 -39.85 17.34
C GLN A 287 0.78 -38.32 17.19
N MET A 288 1.00 -37.60 18.30
CA MET A 288 1.13 -36.13 18.35
C MET A 288 2.05 -35.66 19.49
N GLY A 289 2.34 -34.36 19.54
CA GLY A 289 3.44 -33.80 20.33
C GLY A 289 3.34 -34.01 21.85
N SER A 290 2.30 -33.49 22.49
CA SER A 290 2.14 -33.58 23.95
C SER A 290 0.68 -33.77 24.37
N LYS A 291 0.47 -34.65 25.36
CA LYS A 291 -0.67 -34.65 26.31
C LYS A 291 -1.98 -34.03 25.78
N PRO A 292 -2.62 -34.60 24.76
CA PRO A 292 -3.85 -34.04 24.22
C PRO A 292 -5.01 -34.15 25.23
N LEU A 293 -5.87 -33.14 25.25
CA LEU A 293 -7.02 -33.02 26.15
C LEU A 293 -8.30 -32.74 25.36
N GLY A 294 -8.61 -31.47 25.12
CA GLY A 294 -9.76 -31.05 24.32
C GLY A 294 -9.69 -31.58 22.89
N LEU A 295 -10.86 -31.86 22.30
CA LEU A 295 -10.98 -32.42 20.96
C LEU A 295 -12.21 -31.85 20.25
N ALA A 296 -12.04 -31.29 19.06
CA ALA A 296 -13.11 -30.74 18.24
C ALA A 296 -13.01 -31.18 16.77
N LEU A 297 -14.15 -31.47 16.14
CA LEU A 297 -14.26 -31.70 14.70
C LEU A 297 -14.61 -30.39 13.99
N SER A 298 -14.11 -30.21 12.76
CA SER A 298 -14.63 -29.17 11.89
C SER A 298 -16.11 -29.43 11.51
N PRO A 299 -16.93 -28.39 11.24
CA PRO A 299 -18.33 -28.59 10.85
C PRO A 299 -18.54 -29.39 9.56
N ASP A 300 -17.55 -29.42 8.67
CA ASP A 300 -17.56 -30.26 7.45
C ASP A 300 -17.03 -31.70 7.69
N GLY A 301 -16.58 -32.02 8.91
CA GLY A 301 -16.07 -33.33 9.27
C GLY A 301 -14.75 -33.74 8.62
N THR A 302 -14.00 -32.83 7.98
CA THR A 302 -12.74 -33.18 7.28
C THR A 302 -11.48 -32.96 8.10
N MET A 303 -11.54 -32.14 9.15
CA MET A 303 -10.43 -31.89 10.08
C MET A 303 -10.82 -32.22 11.53
N LEU A 304 -9.83 -32.67 12.30
CA LEU A 304 -9.89 -32.90 13.73
C LEU A 304 -8.82 -32.01 14.41
N PHE A 305 -9.19 -31.35 15.50
CA PHE A 305 -8.34 -30.44 16.25
C PHE A 305 -8.20 -30.94 17.68
N ALA A 306 -6.99 -31.30 18.08
CA ALA A 306 -6.68 -31.73 19.44
C ALA A 306 -5.87 -30.64 20.16
N ALA A 307 -6.38 -30.13 21.28
CA ALA A 307 -5.65 -29.19 22.11
C ALA A 307 -4.67 -29.95 23.03
N ASN A 308 -3.39 -29.65 22.90
CA ASN A 308 -2.28 -30.22 23.62
C ASN A 308 -2.05 -29.45 24.92
N ALA A 309 -1.58 -30.09 25.99
CA ALA A 309 -1.32 -29.40 27.28
C ALA A 309 -0.24 -28.30 27.21
N THR A 310 0.62 -28.30 26.19
CA THR A 310 1.67 -27.29 25.97
C THR A 310 1.23 -26.32 24.87
N ASP A 311 0.19 -25.54 25.18
CA ASP A 311 -0.26 -24.33 24.50
C ASP A 311 -0.25 -24.39 22.96
N THR A 312 -0.68 -25.55 22.43
CA THR A 312 -0.70 -25.85 21.00
C THR A 312 -1.94 -26.65 20.60
N VAL A 313 -2.40 -26.46 19.37
CA VAL A 313 -3.45 -27.29 18.73
C VAL A 313 -2.83 -28.11 17.62
N SER A 314 -2.95 -29.44 17.73
CA SER A 314 -2.62 -30.39 16.67
C SER A 314 -3.72 -30.41 15.62
N VAL A 315 -3.39 -30.11 14.36
CA VAL A 315 -4.30 -30.10 13.21
C VAL A 315 -4.18 -31.44 12.48
N ILE A 316 -5.28 -32.19 12.38
CA ILE A 316 -5.31 -33.57 11.91
C ILE A 316 -6.26 -33.69 10.71
N ASN A 317 -5.75 -34.17 9.57
CA ASN A 317 -6.57 -34.55 8.44
C ASN A 317 -7.17 -35.94 8.68
N ILE A 318 -8.51 -36.01 8.71
CA ILE A 318 -9.28 -37.23 9.01
C ILE A 318 -9.14 -38.28 7.90
N SER A 319 -9.14 -37.90 6.62
CA SER A 319 -9.10 -38.88 5.52
C SER A 319 -7.79 -39.66 5.44
N THR A 320 -6.72 -39.13 6.04
CA THR A 320 -5.41 -39.78 6.13
C THR A 320 -5.05 -40.25 7.54
N ASN A 321 -5.80 -39.83 8.57
CA ASN A 321 -5.46 -39.99 9.98
C ASN A 321 -4.03 -39.53 10.32
N ARG A 322 -3.64 -38.34 9.83
CA ARG A 322 -2.31 -37.75 10.09
C ARG A 322 -2.42 -36.33 10.62
N VAL A 323 -1.53 -35.99 11.56
CA VAL A 323 -1.22 -34.59 11.87
C VAL A 323 -0.62 -33.95 10.62
N VAL A 324 -1.19 -32.82 10.20
CA VAL A 324 -0.73 -32.03 9.04
C VAL A 324 -0.13 -30.68 9.46
N GLY A 325 -0.36 -30.25 10.70
CA GLY A 325 0.28 -29.07 11.28
C GLY A 325 0.07 -29.01 12.80
N ALA A 326 0.78 -28.10 13.45
CA ALA A 326 0.55 -27.72 14.84
C ALA A 326 0.54 -26.19 14.92
N LEU A 327 -0.29 -25.65 15.81
CA LEU A 327 -0.54 -24.22 15.95
C LEU A 327 -0.27 -23.80 17.39
N THR A 328 0.59 -22.83 17.60
CA THR A 328 0.84 -22.22 18.92
C THR A 328 -0.30 -21.28 19.28
N ILE A 329 -0.84 -21.40 20.51
CA ILE A 329 -1.89 -20.50 21.03
C ILE A 329 -1.30 -19.45 21.98
N ASP A 330 -0.28 -19.82 22.75
CA ASP A 330 0.66 -18.88 23.39
C ASP A 330 2.11 -19.29 23.12
N SER A 331 2.95 -18.28 22.92
CA SER A 331 4.41 -18.31 22.97
C SER A 331 4.98 -18.50 24.38
N ALA A 332 4.21 -18.23 25.44
CA ALA A 332 4.57 -18.55 26.80
C ALA A 332 4.61 -20.09 27.02
N PRO A 333 5.54 -20.62 27.85
CA PRO A 333 5.84 -22.06 27.91
C PRO A 333 5.12 -22.79 29.05
N GLU A 334 3.78 -22.81 29.04
CA GLU A 334 2.98 -23.48 30.05
C GLU A 334 2.75 -24.99 29.77
N SER A 335 2.09 -25.67 30.72
CA SER A 335 1.72 -27.10 30.63
C SER A 335 0.37 -27.31 31.34
N ASN A 336 -0.69 -26.69 30.83
CA ASN A 336 -1.99 -26.56 31.50
C ASN A 336 -3.12 -27.40 30.84
N TRP A 337 -4.37 -26.95 30.92
CA TRP A 337 -5.55 -27.70 30.43
C TRP A 337 -6.34 -26.87 29.44
N HIS A 338 -6.48 -27.38 28.22
CA HIS A 338 -7.15 -26.68 27.13
C HIS A 338 -8.42 -27.42 26.69
N GLY A 339 -9.56 -26.75 26.84
CA GLY A 339 -10.77 -27.05 26.09
C GLY A 339 -10.68 -26.44 24.69
N ILE A 340 -11.34 -27.07 23.71
CA ILE A 340 -11.41 -26.56 22.34
C ILE A 340 -12.82 -26.76 21.77
N ALA A 341 -13.32 -25.79 21.02
CA ALA A 341 -14.60 -25.86 20.33
C ALA A 341 -14.52 -25.18 18.96
N SER A 342 -15.14 -25.78 17.95
CA SER A 342 -15.22 -25.20 16.61
C SER A 342 -16.39 -24.20 16.51
N GLY A 343 -16.17 -23.10 15.79
CA GLY A 343 -17.23 -22.19 15.38
C GLY A 343 -18.16 -22.84 14.35
N PRO A 344 -19.47 -22.53 14.37
CA PRO A 344 -20.46 -23.18 13.50
C PRO A 344 -20.26 -22.86 12.01
N ASP A 345 -19.61 -21.74 11.71
CA ASP A 345 -19.20 -21.30 10.38
C ASP A 345 -17.97 -22.05 9.83
N GLY A 346 -17.27 -22.82 10.65
CA GLY A 346 -16.04 -23.53 10.26
C GLY A 346 -14.86 -22.60 9.93
N ARG A 347 -14.94 -21.30 10.25
CA ARG A 347 -13.88 -20.30 10.02
C ARG A 347 -13.08 -19.98 11.28
N GLN A 348 -13.59 -20.32 12.46
CA GLN A 348 -12.93 -20.04 13.74
C GLN A 348 -12.89 -21.28 14.64
N LEU A 349 -11.83 -21.43 15.42
CA LEU A 349 -11.74 -22.34 16.56
C LEU A 349 -11.51 -21.51 17.82
N TYR A 350 -12.07 -21.97 18.94
CA TYR A 350 -11.87 -21.37 20.25
C TYR A 350 -11.11 -22.35 21.13
N VAL A 351 -10.06 -21.88 21.79
CA VAL A 351 -9.23 -22.67 22.70
C VAL A 351 -9.21 -21.97 24.05
N SER A 352 -9.46 -22.69 25.15
CA SER A 352 -9.33 -22.12 26.48
C SER A 352 -7.88 -22.14 26.92
N ASP A 353 -7.48 -21.11 27.63
CA ASP A 353 -6.18 -20.98 28.24
C ASP A 353 -6.36 -20.90 29.75
N MET A 354 -5.99 -21.98 30.44
CA MET A 354 -6.22 -22.10 31.87
C MET A 354 -5.26 -21.22 32.69
N ALA A 355 -4.07 -20.93 32.17
CA ALA A 355 -3.04 -20.17 32.86
C ALA A 355 -3.35 -18.66 32.80
N ASP A 356 -3.58 -18.14 31.60
CA ASP A 356 -3.90 -16.71 31.37
C ASP A 356 -5.36 -16.35 31.68
N ASN A 357 -6.19 -17.34 31.99
CA ASN A 357 -7.61 -17.17 32.31
C ASN A 357 -8.37 -16.56 31.12
N ALA A 358 -8.11 -17.10 29.93
CA ALA A 358 -8.51 -16.51 28.66
C ALA A 358 -9.14 -17.52 27.68
N VAL A 359 -9.76 -17.00 26.63
CA VAL A 359 -10.17 -17.74 25.44
C VAL A 359 -9.44 -17.15 24.24
N ARG A 360 -8.68 -18.00 23.54
CA ARG A 360 -7.94 -17.66 22.33
C ARG A 360 -8.74 -18.09 21.10
N VAL A 361 -8.65 -17.31 20.04
CA VAL A 361 -9.35 -17.57 18.77
C VAL A 361 -8.32 -17.92 17.71
N LEU A 362 -8.51 -19.02 17.00
CA LEU A 362 -7.72 -19.41 15.84
C LEU A 362 -8.59 -19.21 14.58
N ASN A 363 -8.19 -18.32 13.70
CA ASN A 363 -8.93 -17.90 12.51
C ASN A 363 -8.40 -18.61 11.26
N LEU A 364 -9.30 -19.13 10.42
CA LEU A 364 -8.97 -19.69 9.12
C LEU A 364 -8.96 -18.59 8.06
N ASN A 365 -7.79 -17.98 7.89
CA ASN A 365 -7.59 -16.89 6.96
C ASN A 365 -7.11 -17.37 5.58
N SER A 366 -7.70 -16.86 4.51
CA SER A 366 -7.17 -16.98 3.16
C SER A 366 -6.53 -15.65 2.76
N PRO A 367 -5.42 -15.65 2.01
CA PRO A 367 -4.81 -14.40 1.55
C PRO A 367 -5.79 -13.63 0.65
N PRO A 368 -5.65 -12.29 0.57
CA PRO A 368 -6.39 -11.48 -0.41
C PRO A 368 -6.14 -12.00 -1.83
N VAL A 369 -7.17 -11.96 -2.68
CA VAL A 369 -7.06 -12.40 -4.08
C VAL A 369 -7.01 -11.16 -4.97
N ALA A 370 -5.94 -11.01 -5.74
CA ALA A 370 -5.85 -9.98 -6.77
C ALA A 370 -6.86 -10.22 -7.89
N GLY A 371 -7.74 -9.25 -8.13
CA GLY A 371 -8.55 -9.20 -9.35
C GLY A 371 -7.73 -8.69 -10.55
N VAL A 372 -8.40 -8.58 -11.70
CA VAL A 372 -7.84 -7.87 -12.86
C VAL A 372 -8.02 -6.35 -12.62
N PRO A 373 -6.95 -5.54 -12.56
CA PRO A 373 -7.09 -4.09 -12.37
C PRO A 373 -7.82 -3.43 -13.54
N THR A 374 -8.64 -2.42 -13.27
CA THR A 374 -9.12 -1.49 -14.31
C THR A 374 -8.11 -0.37 -14.51
N VAL A 375 -7.96 0.07 -15.77
CA VAL A 375 -7.06 1.16 -16.16
C VAL A 375 -7.88 2.18 -16.95
N GLY A 376 -7.97 3.41 -16.44
CA GLY A 376 -8.67 4.51 -17.11
C GLY A 376 -7.87 5.11 -18.26
N THR A 377 -8.51 5.99 -19.03
CA THR A 377 -7.84 6.87 -19.98
C THR A 377 -7.06 7.97 -19.23
N PRO A 378 -5.86 8.36 -19.69
CA PRO A 378 -5.16 9.52 -19.14
C PRO A 378 -5.98 10.81 -19.25
N ASP A 379 -5.97 11.62 -18.19
CA ASP A 379 -6.44 13.00 -18.24
C ASP A 379 -5.57 13.84 -19.21
N PRO A 380 -6.13 14.60 -20.15
CA PRO A 380 -5.35 15.35 -21.14
C PRO A 380 -4.37 16.37 -20.54
N ALA A 381 -4.79 17.08 -19.48
CA ALA A 381 -4.03 18.19 -18.91
C ALA A 381 -2.86 17.69 -18.04
N SER A 382 -3.14 16.83 -17.05
CA SER A 382 -2.16 16.30 -16.10
C SER A 382 -1.43 15.05 -16.59
N GLY A 383 -2.04 14.26 -17.48
CA GLY A 383 -1.59 12.92 -17.86
C GLY A 383 -1.93 11.83 -16.83
N ALA A 384 -2.66 12.15 -15.75
CA ALA A 384 -2.96 11.21 -14.68
C ALA A 384 -3.92 10.10 -15.11
N VAL A 385 -3.69 8.88 -14.60
CA VAL A 385 -4.50 7.68 -14.89
C VAL A 385 -5.03 7.11 -13.58
N SER A 386 -6.36 7.11 -13.44
CA SER A 386 -7.04 6.43 -12.32
C SER A 386 -7.58 5.06 -12.71
N GLY A 387 -7.80 4.21 -11.71
CA GLY A 387 -8.34 2.86 -11.89
C GLY A 387 -8.68 2.17 -10.58
N THR A 388 -9.00 0.88 -10.63
CA THR A 388 -9.35 0.05 -9.48
C THR A 388 -8.51 -1.22 -9.45
N LEU A 389 -8.02 -1.61 -8.28
CA LEU A 389 -7.16 -2.80 -8.12
C LEU A 389 -7.95 -4.12 -8.04
N ASN A 390 -9.24 -4.03 -7.71
CA ASN A 390 -10.19 -5.16 -7.66
C ASN A 390 -9.73 -6.34 -6.79
N PHE A 391 -8.98 -6.09 -5.72
CA PHE A 391 -8.71 -7.12 -4.72
C PHE A 391 -10.01 -7.56 -4.03
N VAL A 392 -10.16 -8.87 -3.83
CA VAL A 392 -11.26 -9.47 -3.08
C VAL A 392 -10.67 -10.30 -1.96
N ASP A 393 -11.07 -10.01 -0.73
CA ASP A 393 -10.67 -10.80 0.43
C ASP A 393 -11.66 -11.97 0.65
N PRO A 394 -11.24 -13.25 0.61
CA PRO A 394 -12.16 -14.39 0.79
C PRO A 394 -12.73 -14.49 2.21
N ASN A 395 -12.15 -13.78 3.18
CA ASN A 395 -12.61 -13.67 4.55
C ASN A 395 -13.42 -12.38 4.82
N ASN A 396 -13.54 -11.49 3.84
CA ASN A 396 -14.11 -10.15 3.97
C ASN A 396 -13.42 -9.32 5.07
N ASN A 397 -12.11 -9.51 5.23
CA ASN A 397 -11.27 -8.68 6.08
C ASN A 397 -10.95 -7.33 5.40
N SER A 398 -10.73 -6.29 6.20
CA SER A 398 -10.39 -4.95 5.72
C SER A 398 -8.97 -4.93 5.12
N LEU A 399 -8.85 -4.50 3.86
CA LEU A 399 -7.57 -4.47 3.17
C LEU A 399 -6.80 -3.15 3.40
N THR A 400 -5.50 -3.28 3.57
CA THR A 400 -4.51 -2.20 3.55
C THR A 400 -3.62 -2.36 2.30
N TYR A 401 -3.09 -1.26 1.77
CA TYR A 401 -2.34 -1.27 0.51
C TYR A 401 -0.95 -0.65 0.67
N SER A 402 0.08 -1.30 0.13
CA SER A 402 1.45 -0.76 -0.01
C SER A 402 1.88 -0.80 -1.48
N ILE A 403 2.68 0.17 -1.91
CA ILE A 403 2.99 0.41 -3.33
C ILE A 403 4.50 0.47 -3.55
N THR A 404 5.00 -0.27 -4.55
CA THR A 404 6.32 -0.03 -5.14
C THR A 404 6.19 1.08 -6.18
N GLN A 405 6.63 2.30 -5.83
CA GLN A 405 6.49 3.48 -6.69
C GLN A 405 7.30 3.33 -8.00
N PRO A 406 6.72 3.71 -9.16
CA PRO A 406 7.45 3.73 -10.43
C PRO A 406 8.37 4.96 -10.51
N THR A 407 9.44 4.91 -11.31
CA THR A 407 10.30 6.08 -11.58
C THR A 407 9.62 7.13 -12.47
N ALA A 408 8.58 6.75 -13.20
CA ALA A 408 7.88 7.59 -14.17
C ALA A 408 6.79 8.51 -13.57
N GLY A 409 6.51 8.43 -12.26
CA GLY A 409 5.42 9.17 -11.62
C GLY A 409 5.14 8.70 -10.20
N VAL A 410 4.08 9.23 -9.58
CA VAL A 410 3.65 8.86 -8.22
C VAL A 410 2.29 8.17 -8.27
N VAL A 411 2.14 7.09 -7.51
CA VAL A 411 0.89 6.34 -7.35
C VAL A 411 0.33 6.56 -5.94
N THR A 412 -0.95 6.87 -5.85
CA THR A 412 -1.74 6.85 -4.62
C THR A 412 -2.83 5.78 -4.70
N VAL A 413 -3.23 5.23 -3.55
CA VAL A 413 -4.29 4.19 -3.43
C VAL A 413 -5.17 4.51 -2.24
N THR A 414 -6.50 4.39 -2.40
CA THR A 414 -7.48 4.58 -1.32
C THR A 414 -7.76 3.27 -0.59
N SER A 415 -8.38 3.34 0.60
CA SER A 415 -8.85 2.14 1.33
C SER A 415 -9.88 1.30 0.56
N ALA A 416 -10.53 1.85 -0.46
CA ALA A 416 -11.42 1.12 -1.36
C ALA A 416 -10.68 0.39 -2.50
N GLY A 417 -9.36 0.51 -2.60
CA GLY A 417 -8.57 -0.07 -3.70
C GLY A 417 -8.66 0.69 -5.03
N ASN A 418 -9.16 1.93 -5.01
CA ASN A 418 -9.05 2.84 -6.15
C ASN A 418 -7.65 3.45 -6.16
N TYR A 419 -7.01 3.58 -7.32
CA TYR A 419 -5.69 4.17 -7.46
C TYR A 419 -5.68 5.34 -8.43
N THR A 420 -4.69 6.23 -8.29
CA THR A 420 -4.32 7.24 -9.29
C THR A 420 -2.81 7.25 -9.47
N PHE A 421 -2.35 7.10 -10.71
CA PHE A 421 -0.97 7.35 -11.14
C PHE A 421 -0.88 8.75 -11.76
N THR A 422 0.04 9.57 -11.29
CA THR A 422 0.36 10.89 -11.87
C THR A 422 1.78 10.85 -12.44
N PRO A 423 1.96 10.93 -13.77
CA PRO A 423 3.29 10.90 -14.39
C PRO A 423 4.09 12.18 -14.12
N THR A 424 5.43 12.09 -14.17
CA THR A 424 6.28 13.28 -14.16
C THR A 424 6.31 13.98 -15.52
N SER A 425 6.61 15.27 -15.54
CA SER A 425 6.80 16.03 -16.80
C SER A 425 7.87 15.40 -17.70
N VAL A 426 8.97 14.91 -17.11
CA VAL A 426 10.04 14.19 -17.82
C VAL A 426 9.50 12.91 -18.48
N ALA A 427 8.69 12.13 -17.77
CA ALA A 427 8.08 10.92 -18.32
C ALA A 427 7.09 11.25 -19.46
N ARG A 428 6.31 12.33 -19.36
CA ARG A 428 5.41 12.78 -20.44
C ARG A 428 6.16 13.31 -21.67
N ILE A 429 7.28 13.99 -21.48
CA ILE A 429 8.14 14.44 -22.60
C ILE A 429 8.81 13.23 -23.28
N ALA A 430 9.34 12.29 -22.50
CA ALA A 430 9.92 11.05 -23.04
C ALA A 430 8.86 10.20 -23.78
N ALA A 431 7.63 10.13 -23.28
CA ALA A 431 6.52 9.46 -23.97
C ALA A 431 6.19 10.08 -25.35
N GLY A 432 6.62 11.31 -25.64
CA GLY A 432 6.53 11.94 -26.96
C GLY A 432 7.64 11.55 -27.96
N GLN A 433 8.79 11.06 -27.49
CA GLN A 433 9.93 10.69 -28.35
C GLN A 433 9.73 9.33 -29.02
N ALA A 434 10.52 8.98 -30.04
CA ALA A 434 10.34 7.73 -30.78
C ALA A 434 10.62 6.46 -29.94
N ASP A 435 11.56 6.56 -29.00
CA ASP A 435 12.11 5.49 -28.16
C ASP A 435 11.58 5.49 -26.71
N GLY A 436 11.24 6.67 -26.18
CA GLY A 436 10.83 6.84 -24.78
C GLY A 436 9.54 6.09 -24.40
N ALA A 437 9.50 5.54 -23.18
CA ALA A 437 8.48 4.62 -22.71
C ALA A 437 7.04 5.18 -22.76
N LYS A 438 6.09 4.39 -23.28
CA LYS A 438 4.67 4.76 -23.40
C LYS A 438 3.80 4.33 -22.22
N THR A 439 4.37 3.58 -21.28
CA THR A 439 3.67 2.98 -20.14
C THR A 439 4.54 2.97 -18.89
N ALA A 440 3.94 3.26 -17.73
CA ALA A 440 4.55 2.99 -16.43
C ALA A 440 4.02 1.67 -15.86
N VAL A 441 4.87 0.94 -15.15
CA VAL A 441 4.48 -0.29 -14.42
C VAL A 441 4.82 -0.13 -12.95
N PHE A 442 3.89 -0.47 -12.07
CA PHE A 442 4.05 -0.45 -10.62
C PHE A 442 3.40 -1.67 -9.98
N ALA A 443 3.80 -2.00 -8.76
CA ALA A 443 3.22 -3.10 -7.99
C ALA A 443 2.45 -2.57 -6.77
N VAL A 444 1.26 -3.13 -6.51
CA VAL A 444 0.50 -2.87 -5.28
C VAL A 444 0.26 -4.17 -4.55
N THR A 445 0.60 -4.20 -3.27
CA THR A 445 0.35 -5.31 -2.35
C THR A 445 -0.83 -4.97 -1.46
N ALA A 446 -1.88 -5.80 -1.50
CA ALA A 446 -2.97 -5.76 -0.53
C ALA A 446 -2.64 -6.70 0.65
N SER A 447 -2.98 -6.27 1.86
CA SER A 447 -2.77 -7.03 3.10
C SER A 447 -4.00 -6.97 4.00
N ASP A 448 -4.43 -8.12 4.52
CA ASP A 448 -5.49 -8.25 5.53
C ASP A 448 -4.99 -8.03 6.97
N GLY A 449 -3.67 -7.79 7.14
CA GLY A 449 -2.98 -7.65 8.42
C GLY A 449 -2.22 -8.92 8.87
N SER A 450 -2.51 -10.08 8.29
CA SER A 450 -1.85 -11.37 8.53
C SER A 450 -1.24 -11.99 7.27
N LEU A 451 -1.95 -11.89 6.13
CA LEU A 451 -1.54 -12.38 4.81
C LEU A 451 -1.67 -11.27 3.76
N SER A 452 -1.02 -11.45 2.61
CA SER A 452 -0.99 -10.46 1.54
C SER A 452 -0.90 -11.08 0.15
N ALA A 453 -1.24 -10.29 -0.87
CA ALA A 453 -1.04 -10.61 -2.27
C ALA A 453 -0.72 -9.35 -3.08
N THR A 454 0.06 -9.52 -4.16
CA THR A 454 0.57 -8.41 -4.98
C THR A 454 0.02 -8.50 -6.40
N VAL A 455 -0.34 -7.35 -6.97
CA VAL A 455 -0.71 -7.20 -8.39
C VAL A 455 0.20 -6.18 -9.06
N SER A 456 0.63 -6.46 -10.29
CA SER A 456 1.32 -5.51 -11.14
C SER A 456 0.31 -4.78 -12.02
N VAL A 457 0.38 -3.45 -12.04
CA VAL A 457 -0.49 -2.59 -12.84
C VAL A 457 0.37 -1.90 -13.90
N SER A 458 -0.10 -1.91 -15.15
CA SER A 458 0.50 -1.17 -16.26
C SER A 458 -0.44 -0.06 -16.70
N VAL A 459 0.05 1.17 -16.78
CA VAL A 459 -0.74 2.36 -17.11
C VAL A 459 -0.11 3.13 -18.27
N PRO A 460 -0.91 3.66 -19.21
CA PRO A 460 -0.39 4.51 -20.29
C PRO A 460 0.15 5.84 -19.75
N ILE A 461 1.22 6.35 -20.37
CA ILE A 461 1.74 7.70 -20.15
C ILE A 461 1.31 8.55 -21.34
N LEU A 462 0.39 9.48 -21.14
CA LEU A 462 0.02 10.43 -22.18
C LEU A 462 1.14 11.45 -22.37
N ALA A 463 1.74 11.47 -23.56
CA ALA A 463 2.70 12.48 -23.93
C ALA A 463 2.13 13.89 -23.71
N THR A 464 2.96 14.83 -23.25
CA THR A 464 2.64 16.24 -23.48
C THR A 464 2.76 16.48 -24.98
N THR A 465 1.71 17.01 -25.61
CA THR A 465 1.91 17.75 -26.86
C THR A 465 2.92 18.83 -26.55
N THR A 466 4.09 18.76 -27.18
CA THR A 466 5.16 19.75 -26.98
C THR A 466 4.55 21.14 -27.15
N PRO A 467 4.81 22.10 -26.25
CA PRO A 467 4.70 23.50 -26.62
C PRO A 467 5.41 23.67 -27.97
N THR A 468 4.77 24.31 -28.94
CA THR A 468 5.37 24.50 -30.27
C THR A 468 6.80 25.00 -30.07
N THR A 469 7.78 24.30 -30.65
CA THR A 469 9.16 24.79 -30.72
C THR A 469 9.08 26.26 -31.08
N PRO A 470 9.65 27.18 -30.26
CA PRO A 470 9.48 28.59 -30.50
C PRO A 470 9.80 28.89 -31.96
N THR A 471 9.02 29.73 -32.61
CA THR A 471 9.40 30.30 -33.90
C THR A 471 10.52 31.31 -33.64
N VAL A 472 11.71 30.80 -33.27
CA VAL A 472 12.88 31.54 -32.81
C VAL A 472 13.22 32.60 -33.87
N PRO A 473 12.87 33.88 -33.66
CA PRO A 473 13.09 34.91 -34.66
C PRO A 473 14.54 35.41 -34.58
N GLU A 474 15.04 35.55 -33.35
CA GLU A 474 16.39 35.99 -33.03
C GLU A 474 17.30 34.85 -32.55
N PHE A 475 18.56 34.87 -32.99
CA PHE A 475 19.62 33.94 -32.64
C PHE A 475 19.31 32.45 -32.89
N ASN A 476 18.70 32.14 -34.03
CA ASN A 476 18.40 30.77 -34.44
C ASN A 476 19.63 29.81 -34.47
N SER A 477 20.85 30.32 -34.55
CA SER A 477 22.09 29.52 -34.47
C SER A 477 22.62 29.35 -33.03
N ALA A 478 21.96 29.93 -32.04
CA ALA A 478 22.30 29.82 -30.61
C ALA A 478 21.65 28.59 -29.97
N THR A 479 21.89 27.39 -30.51
CA THR A 479 21.31 26.13 -29.99
C THR A 479 21.60 25.88 -28.50
N TRP A 480 22.65 26.51 -27.97
CA TRP A 480 23.05 26.51 -26.56
C TRP A 480 22.18 27.40 -25.64
N LEU A 481 21.35 28.28 -26.20
CA LEU A 481 20.23 28.94 -25.51
C LEU A 481 18.97 28.06 -25.55
N TRP A 482 18.63 27.56 -26.75
CA TRP A 482 17.29 27.01 -27.05
C TRP A 482 17.13 25.50 -26.84
N ASN A 483 18.21 24.74 -26.66
CA ASN A 483 18.13 23.30 -26.41
C ASN A 483 17.94 23.02 -24.91
N ALA A 484 16.99 22.14 -24.59
CA ALA A 484 16.85 21.56 -23.26
C ALA A 484 18.07 20.66 -22.94
N ILE A 485 18.46 20.61 -21.67
CA ILE A 485 19.61 19.83 -21.22
C ILE A 485 19.23 18.35 -21.11
N SER A 486 20.05 17.47 -21.68
CA SER A 486 19.84 16.03 -21.65
C SER A 486 19.96 15.47 -20.23
N GLY A 487 19.01 14.62 -19.83
CA GLY A 487 19.10 13.88 -18.58
C GLY A 487 20.38 13.03 -18.53
N GLY A 488 21.20 13.22 -17.50
CA GLY A 488 22.53 12.62 -17.38
C GLY A 488 23.71 13.56 -17.72
N ALA A 489 23.48 14.86 -17.88
CA ALA A 489 24.55 15.85 -18.02
C ALA A 489 25.60 15.75 -16.89
N VAL A 490 26.88 15.75 -17.24
CA VAL A 490 27.99 15.56 -16.29
C VAL A 490 28.22 16.84 -15.48
N LEU A 491 28.25 16.70 -14.15
CA LEU A 491 28.49 17.82 -13.24
C LEU A 491 29.98 18.22 -13.17
N ASN A 492 30.23 19.50 -12.93
CA ASN A 492 31.56 20.02 -12.65
C ASN A 492 32.07 19.48 -11.30
N THR A 493 33.37 19.19 -11.19
CA THR A 493 33.98 18.75 -9.93
C THR A 493 33.83 19.78 -8.80
N ASN A 494 33.72 21.07 -9.14
CA ASN A 494 33.48 22.15 -8.18
C ASN A 494 31.99 22.40 -7.88
N SER A 495 31.05 21.69 -8.52
CA SER A 495 29.61 22.02 -8.49
C SER A 495 29.04 22.18 -7.09
N ALA A 496 29.34 21.25 -6.17
CA ALA A 496 28.85 21.31 -4.80
C ALA A 496 29.43 22.50 -4.00
N ALA A 497 30.68 22.87 -4.26
CA ALA A 497 31.32 24.01 -3.61
C ALA A 497 30.77 25.35 -4.15
N TRP A 498 30.53 25.44 -5.46
CA TRP A 498 29.91 26.61 -6.08
C TRP A 498 28.44 26.78 -5.67
N ALA A 499 27.65 25.71 -5.63
CA ALA A 499 26.27 25.75 -5.14
C ALA A 499 26.19 26.18 -3.66
N ALA A 500 27.06 25.63 -2.81
CA ALA A 500 27.15 26.05 -1.41
C ALA A 500 27.52 27.54 -1.27
N ALA A 501 28.53 28.01 -2.01
CA ALA A 501 28.99 29.40 -1.96
C ALA A 501 27.91 30.39 -2.43
N ILE A 502 27.29 30.14 -3.60
CA ILE A 502 26.34 31.06 -4.22
C ILE A 502 24.99 31.12 -3.47
N SER A 503 24.59 30.04 -2.79
CA SER A 503 23.29 29.96 -2.10
C SER A 503 23.09 30.96 -0.95
N GLY A 504 24.16 31.63 -0.49
CA GLY A 504 24.10 32.63 0.58
C GLY A 504 23.83 34.05 0.08
N GLY A 505 22.62 34.56 0.35
CA GLY A 505 22.25 35.96 0.09
C GLY A 505 20.97 36.08 -0.73
N GLN A 506 20.63 37.32 -1.15
CA GLN A 506 19.44 37.56 -1.96
C GLN A 506 19.68 37.17 -3.43
N HIS A 507 18.75 36.41 -4.00
CA HIS A 507 18.79 35.98 -5.40
C HIS A 507 17.72 36.77 -6.14
N VAL A 508 18.13 37.82 -6.85
CA VAL A 508 17.23 38.91 -7.25
C VAL A 508 16.74 38.78 -8.69
N PHE A 509 15.52 39.25 -8.94
CA PHE A 509 14.97 39.45 -10.28
C PHE A 509 14.68 40.94 -10.47
N ASP A 510 15.42 41.54 -11.40
CA ASP A 510 15.43 42.97 -11.67
C ASP A 510 14.52 43.27 -12.87
N ILE A 511 13.47 44.06 -12.61
CA ILE A 511 12.30 44.20 -13.50
C ILE A 511 11.89 45.66 -13.76
N ASN A 512 12.56 46.63 -13.12
CA ASN A 512 12.30 48.06 -13.33
C ASN A 512 13.59 48.87 -13.54
N ALA A 513 14.32 49.28 -12.50
CA ALA A 513 15.43 50.22 -12.64
C ALA A 513 16.65 49.59 -13.37
N TYR A 514 16.86 48.29 -13.19
CA TYR A 514 17.98 47.53 -13.80
C TYR A 514 17.51 46.54 -14.90
N SER A 515 16.22 46.61 -15.25
CA SER A 515 15.65 45.91 -16.42
C SER A 515 16.30 46.34 -17.74
N VAL A 516 15.86 45.75 -18.86
CA VAL A 516 16.30 46.15 -20.20
C VAL A 516 15.12 46.64 -21.04
N SER A 517 15.19 47.88 -21.54
CA SER A 517 14.30 48.32 -22.62
C SER A 517 14.64 47.53 -23.88
N VAL A 518 13.67 46.82 -24.46
CA VAL A 518 13.83 46.13 -25.75
C VAL A 518 12.95 46.82 -26.80
N VAL A 519 13.58 47.33 -27.85
CA VAL A 519 12.90 47.72 -29.10
C VAL A 519 12.93 46.51 -30.04
N GLU A 520 11.79 45.87 -30.17
CA GLU A 520 11.59 44.67 -30.98
C GLU A 520 11.59 44.96 -32.49
N ALA A 521 11.81 43.93 -33.32
CA ALA A 521 11.74 44.03 -34.77
C ALA A 521 10.38 44.55 -35.27
N SER A 522 9.31 44.24 -34.53
CA SER A 522 7.93 44.72 -34.74
C SER A 522 7.78 46.25 -34.67
N GLN A 523 8.67 46.93 -33.94
CA GLN A 523 8.64 48.37 -33.68
C GLN A 523 9.57 49.16 -34.64
N VAL A 524 10.41 48.47 -35.40
CA VAL A 524 11.30 49.07 -36.41
C VAL A 524 10.61 49.10 -37.77
N THR A 525 10.19 50.31 -38.17
CA THR A 525 9.53 50.58 -39.45
C THR A 525 10.45 51.35 -40.39
N ALA A 526 10.07 51.48 -41.67
CA ALA A 526 10.76 52.34 -42.64
C ALA A 526 10.82 53.83 -42.21
N ASN A 527 9.99 54.26 -41.26
CA ASN A 527 9.92 55.63 -40.74
C ASN A 527 10.59 55.78 -39.36
N THR A 528 11.12 54.71 -38.75
CA THR A 528 11.74 54.77 -37.42
C THR A 528 13.08 55.52 -37.50
N PRO A 529 13.30 56.60 -36.72
CA PRO A 529 14.52 57.41 -36.81
C PRO A 529 15.80 56.62 -36.52
N ARG A 530 16.83 56.83 -37.34
CA ARG A 530 18.15 56.17 -37.22
C ARG A 530 19.20 57.14 -36.68
N TYR A 531 19.93 56.70 -35.66
CA TYR A 531 20.88 57.53 -34.92
C TYR A 531 22.30 56.97 -34.96
N THR A 532 23.27 57.86 -35.21
CA THR A 532 24.70 57.58 -34.96
C THR A 532 24.97 57.77 -33.47
N ILE A 533 25.15 56.67 -32.73
CA ILE A 533 25.30 56.68 -31.27
C ILE A 533 26.64 57.30 -30.86
N GLN A 534 26.59 58.24 -29.90
CA GLN A 534 27.79 58.87 -29.34
C GLN A 534 28.26 58.11 -28.09
N PHE A 535 29.39 57.40 -28.18
CA PHE A 535 29.94 56.64 -27.05
C PHE A 535 30.84 57.50 -26.16
N THR A 536 30.47 57.70 -24.89
CA THR A 536 31.22 58.60 -23.98
C THR A 536 32.55 58.04 -23.51
N ASN A 537 32.74 56.72 -23.57
CA ASN A 537 33.98 56.06 -23.16
C ASN A 537 34.94 55.80 -24.33
N ALA A 538 34.55 56.18 -25.57
CA ALA A 538 35.48 56.21 -26.70
C ALA A 538 36.36 57.49 -26.62
N PRO A 539 37.67 57.42 -26.93
CA PRO A 539 38.42 56.27 -27.44
C PRO A 539 39.04 55.39 -26.34
N ALA A 540 38.83 55.69 -25.05
CA ALA A 540 39.50 55.01 -23.93
C ALA A 540 39.20 53.50 -23.84
N TRP A 541 38.02 53.07 -24.29
CA TRP A 541 37.63 51.65 -24.37
C TRP A 541 37.76 51.05 -25.80
N GLY A 542 38.34 51.81 -26.74
CA GLY A 542 38.53 51.39 -28.14
C GLY A 542 37.72 52.22 -29.15
N PRO A 543 37.71 51.79 -30.44
CA PRO A 543 36.89 52.39 -31.48
C PRO A 543 35.39 52.09 -31.27
N SER A 544 34.51 52.81 -31.97
CA SER A 544 33.06 52.58 -31.90
C SER A 544 32.70 51.13 -32.28
N PRO A 545 32.05 50.36 -31.39
CA PRO A 545 31.65 48.97 -31.68
C PRO A 545 30.62 48.87 -32.81
N PHE A 546 29.88 49.95 -33.09
CA PHE A 546 28.90 50.00 -34.18
C PHE A 546 29.50 50.46 -35.51
N GLY A 547 30.76 50.90 -35.56
CA GLY A 547 31.40 51.37 -36.80
C GLY A 547 30.59 52.46 -37.51
N THR A 548 30.01 52.12 -38.67
CA THR A 548 29.15 53.00 -39.49
C THR A 548 27.64 52.71 -39.35
N TYR A 549 27.22 51.73 -38.55
CA TYR A 549 25.81 51.41 -38.36
C TYR A 549 25.07 52.53 -37.60
N GLN A 550 23.82 52.80 -38.01
CA GLN A 550 22.90 53.70 -37.33
C GLN A 550 21.72 52.93 -36.76
N VAL A 551 21.49 53.09 -35.45
CA VAL A 551 20.50 52.31 -34.69
C VAL A 551 19.10 52.92 -34.86
N PRO A 552 18.07 52.13 -35.26
CA PRO A 552 16.71 52.62 -35.43
C PRO A 552 15.97 52.69 -34.08
N ILE A 553 15.90 53.86 -33.46
CA ILE A 553 15.28 54.04 -32.13
C ILE A 553 13.98 54.84 -32.27
N PRO A 554 12.81 54.27 -31.91
CA PRO A 554 11.55 55.00 -31.86
C PRO A 554 11.61 56.24 -30.94
N LEU A 555 10.84 57.28 -31.31
CA LEU A 555 10.69 58.44 -30.44
C LEU A 555 9.90 58.06 -29.19
N GLY A 556 10.44 58.43 -28.02
CA GLY A 556 9.82 58.10 -26.73
C GLY A 556 10.12 56.69 -26.21
N THR A 557 11.03 55.93 -26.83
CA THR A 557 11.57 54.69 -26.24
C THR A 557 12.04 54.94 -24.81
N PRO A 558 11.50 54.24 -23.79
CA PRO A 558 11.91 54.42 -22.41
C PRO A 558 13.33 53.91 -22.19
N VAL A 559 14.00 54.40 -21.15
CA VAL A 559 15.26 53.86 -20.65
C VAL A 559 15.11 53.55 -19.16
N PRO A 560 15.60 52.40 -18.65
CA PRO A 560 15.63 52.08 -17.23
C PRO A 560 16.37 53.15 -16.41
N THR A 561 15.91 53.40 -15.18
CA THR A 561 16.37 54.53 -14.35
C THR A 561 17.57 54.21 -13.45
N GLY A 562 18.01 52.95 -13.39
CA GLY A 562 19.19 52.50 -12.64
C GLY A 562 20.50 52.95 -13.29
N SER A 563 21.64 52.60 -12.67
CA SER A 563 22.96 53.03 -13.14
C SER A 563 23.30 52.57 -14.56
N ASP A 564 22.61 51.56 -15.05
CA ASP A 564 23.03 50.77 -16.21
C ASP A 564 22.29 51.16 -17.49
N GLY A 565 21.09 51.77 -17.37
CA GLY A 565 20.33 52.39 -18.47
C GLY A 565 20.25 51.53 -19.73
N HIS A 566 19.87 50.27 -19.58
CA HIS A 566 19.98 49.26 -20.63
C HIS A 566 18.95 49.45 -21.74
N LEU A 567 19.44 49.52 -22.99
CA LEU A 567 18.62 49.54 -24.20
C LEU A 567 19.13 48.49 -25.20
N VAL A 568 18.19 47.73 -25.75
CA VAL A 568 18.36 46.77 -26.86
C VAL A 568 17.52 47.25 -28.03
N VAL A 569 18.06 47.12 -29.24
CA VAL A 569 17.35 47.45 -30.49
C VAL A 569 17.56 46.35 -31.51
N VAL A 570 16.46 45.75 -31.96
CA VAL A 570 16.41 44.68 -32.94
C VAL A 570 16.14 45.29 -34.32
N ASP A 571 17.14 45.32 -35.20
CA ASP A 571 17.04 45.91 -36.54
C ASP A 571 16.96 44.81 -37.63
N PRO A 572 15.75 44.43 -38.08
CA PRO A 572 15.60 43.43 -39.15
C PRO A 572 16.09 43.92 -40.52
N VAL A 573 16.31 45.23 -40.70
CA VAL A 573 16.78 45.80 -41.99
C VAL A 573 18.29 45.63 -42.16
N THR A 574 19.06 45.71 -41.07
CA THR A 574 20.52 45.48 -41.09
C THR A 574 20.93 44.08 -40.59
N ASN A 575 19.95 43.25 -40.18
CA ASN A 575 20.15 41.93 -39.59
C ASN A 575 21.02 41.98 -38.32
N MET A 576 20.84 43.01 -37.48
CA MET A 576 21.62 43.26 -36.27
C MET A 576 20.75 43.44 -35.03
N VAL A 577 21.27 43.03 -33.88
CA VAL A 577 20.79 43.43 -32.55
C VAL A 577 21.86 44.31 -31.92
N PHE A 578 21.49 45.53 -31.54
CA PHE A 578 22.36 46.51 -30.89
C PHE A 578 22.04 46.58 -29.39
N GLY A 579 23.06 46.43 -28.53
CA GLY A 579 22.96 46.66 -27.09
C GLY A 579 23.73 47.90 -26.66
N LEU A 580 23.13 48.76 -25.84
CA LEU A 580 23.68 50.03 -25.38
C LEU A 580 23.76 50.04 -23.83
N TRP A 581 24.94 50.35 -23.29
CA TRP A 581 25.16 50.66 -21.86
C TRP A 581 24.87 52.13 -21.61
N GLN A 582 24.12 52.45 -20.55
CA GLN A 582 23.80 53.81 -20.10
C GLN A 582 23.23 54.71 -21.21
N ALA A 583 22.26 54.18 -21.96
CA ALA A 583 21.65 54.87 -23.10
C ALA A 583 20.96 56.17 -22.66
N LYS A 584 21.18 57.27 -23.38
CA LYS A 584 20.60 58.59 -23.06
C LYS A 584 20.16 59.31 -24.32
N TYR A 585 18.93 59.78 -24.33
CA TYR A 585 18.39 60.66 -25.36
C TYR A 585 18.50 62.12 -24.94
N ASN A 586 19.10 62.97 -25.78
CA ASN A 586 19.08 64.42 -25.61
C ASN A 586 18.03 65.03 -26.56
N ALA A 587 16.88 65.41 -26.00
CA ALA A 587 15.77 66.00 -26.74
C ALA A 587 16.10 67.38 -27.36
N THR A 588 17.06 68.12 -26.80
CA THR A 588 17.46 69.45 -27.29
C THR A 588 18.30 69.37 -28.57
N SER A 589 19.13 68.33 -28.70
CA SER A 589 19.96 68.08 -29.89
C SER A 589 19.42 66.99 -30.82
N ASN A 590 18.37 66.26 -30.42
CA ASN A 590 17.87 65.05 -31.08
C ASN A 590 19.00 64.03 -31.33
N THR A 591 19.75 63.68 -30.29
CA THR A 591 20.87 62.74 -30.36
C THR A 591 20.81 61.69 -29.25
N TRP A 592 21.23 60.47 -29.57
CA TRP A 592 21.45 59.40 -28.59
C TRP A 592 22.93 59.23 -28.26
N SER A 593 23.23 59.04 -26.98
CA SER A 593 24.53 58.63 -26.46
C SER A 593 24.41 57.37 -25.60
N ALA A 594 25.55 56.74 -25.34
CA ALA A 594 25.73 55.57 -24.49
C ALA A 594 27.12 55.63 -23.86
N SER A 595 27.37 54.95 -22.74
CA SER A 595 28.75 54.81 -22.25
C SER A 595 29.55 53.85 -23.10
N TRP A 596 28.93 52.71 -23.45
CA TRP A 596 29.48 51.69 -24.36
C TRP A 596 28.40 50.93 -25.12
N GLY A 597 28.79 50.04 -26.04
CA GLY A 597 27.88 49.27 -26.90
C GLY A 597 28.46 47.93 -27.34
N GLY A 598 27.61 47.08 -27.90
CA GLY A 598 27.98 45.78 -28.48
C GLY A 598 26.88 45.33 -29.45
N MET A 599 27.23 44.59 -30.50
CA MET A 599 26.27 44.20 -31.54
C MET A 599 26.49 42.78 -32.04
N THR A 600 25.39 42.11 -32.38
CA THR A 600 25.38 40.71 -32.81
C THR A 600 24.46 40.54 -34.02
N SER A 601 24.80 39.63 -34.95
CA SER A 601 23.88 39.28 -36.03
C SER A 601 22.55 38.73 -35.48
N LEU A 602 21.44 39.20 -36.02
CA LEU A 602 20.07 38.79 -35.66
C LEU A 602 19.86 37.29 -35.87
N THR A 603 20.27 36.77 -37.03
CA THR A 603 20.34 35.33 -37.34
C THR A 603 21.61 34.63 -36.83
N GLY A 604 22.29 35.21 -35.83
CA GLY A 604 23.57 34.73 -35.33
C GLY A 604 23.46 33.64 -34.27
N ASN A 605 24.57 33.39 -33.58
CA ASN A 605 24.64 32.52 -32.40
C ASN A 605 24.48 33.31 -31.07
N GLY A 606 24.04 34.57 -31.12
CA GLY A 606 23.87 35.43 -29.95
C GLY A 606 25.16 36.00 -29.35
N ILE A 607 26.33 35.81 -29.97
CA ILE A 607 27.63 36.24 -29.42
C ILE A 607 28.25 37.40 -30.23
N ASP A 608 28.71 38.43 -29.52
CA ASP A 608 29.50 39.57 -29.98
C ASP A 608 30.96 39.12 -30.23
N THR A 609 31.36 39.16 -31.49
CA THR A 609 32.71 38.80 -31.94
C THR A 609 33.64 40.01 -32.13
N SER A 610 33.15 41.22 -31.83
CA SER A 610 33.95 42.44 -31.72
C SER A 610 34.51 42.67 -30.31
N GLY A 611 34.28 41.73 -29.38
CA GLY A 611 34.73 41.79 -27.99
C GLY A 611 34.07 42.91 -27.17
N SER A 612 32.96 43.47 -27.66
CA SER A 612 32.46 44.77 -27.21
C SER A 612 31.39 44.69 -26.12
N ALA A 613 30.57 43.63 -26.11
CA ALA A 613 29.61 43.30 -25.05
C ALA A 613 30.25 43.03 -23.65
N THR A 614 29.48 42.54 -22.67
CA THR A 614 30.00 42.11 -21.34
C THR A 614 30.79 40.79 -21.43
N ALA A 615 31.35 40.30 -20.31
CA ALA A 615 32.21 39.11 -20.24
C ALA A 615 31.80 37.91 -21.11
N THR A 616 30.53 37.50 -21.01
CA THR A 616 30.00 36.38 -21.79
C THR A 616 29.94 36.62 -23.29
N GLY A 617 30.16 37.85 -23.76
CA GLY A 617 29.98 38.22 -25.16
C GLY A 617 28.53 38.16 -25.62
N PHE A 618 27.54 37.94 -24.75
CA PHE A 618 26.16 37.78 -25.19
C PHE A 618 25.62 39.10 -25.74
N SER A 619 24.85 39.01 -26.81
CA SER A 619 23.86 40.02 -27.13
C SER A 619 22.98 40.23 -25.91
N ARG A 620 22.66 41.48 -25.54
CA ARG A 620 21.80 41.71 -24.37
C ARG A 620 20.44 41.01 -24.46
N LEU A 621 19.94 40.78 -25.67
CA LEU A 621 18.69 40.05 -25.90
C LEU A 621 18.79 38.54 -25.55
N ALA A 622 19.99 37.97 -25.55
CA ALA A 622 20.19 36.53 -25.34
C ALA A 622 20.05 36.14 -23.86
N GLY A 623 18.91 35.56 -23.50
CA GLY A 623 18.64 35.08 -22.13
C GLY A 623 18.05 36.12 -21.18
N ILE A 624 17.61 37.28 -21.70
CA ILE A 624 16.59 38.13 -21.06
C ILE A 624 15.32 37.30 -20.87
N VAL A 625 14.57 37.61 -19.81
CA VAL A 625 13.18 37.19 -19.67
C VAL A 625 12.28 38.24 -20.32
N MET A 626 11.60 37.91 -21.42
CA MET A 626 10.63 38.81 -22.06
C MET A 626 9.31 38.82 -21.27
N ALA A 627 8.59 39.94 -21.29
CA ALA A 627 7.42 40.16 -20.43
C ALA A 627 6.22 39.30 -20.85
N ASP A 628 6.06 39.04 -22.14
CA ASP A 628 4.97 38.24 -22.71
C ASP A 628 5.17 36.74 -22.49
N GLU A 629 6.37 36.21 -22.74
CA GLU A 629 6.68 34.80 -22.48
C GLU A 629 6.63 34.46 -21.00
N PHE A 630 7.04 35.38 -20.11
CA PHE A 630 6.96 35.17 -18.66
C PHE A 630 5.52 35.14 -18.19
N SER A 631 4.67 36.05 -18.71
CA SER A 631 3.23 36.04 -18.47
C SER A 631 2.59 34.73 -18.95
N ALA A 632 2.96 34.26 -20.15
CA ALA A 632 2.46 33.02 -20.72
C ALA A 632 2.92 31.78 -19.93
N ALA A 633 4.19 31.72 -19.53
CA ALA A 633 4.73 30.60 -18.75
C ALA A 633 4.13 30.56 -17.33
N ALA A 634 3.95 31.71 -16.69
CA ALA A 634 3.30 31.80 -15.38
C ALA A 634 1.84 31.34 -15.44
N ALA A 635 1.09 31.78 -16.45
CA ALA A 635 -0.31 31.38 -16.66
C ALA A 635 -0.47 29.88 -16.97
N ASN A 636 0.48 29.28 -17.68
CA ASN A 636 0.48 27.84 -18.01
C ASN A 636 1.23 26.96 -16.98
N ASN A 637 1.83 27.56 -15.94
CA ASN A 637 2.66 26.90 -14.94
C ASN A 637 3.84 26.09 -15.56
N THR A 638 4.48 26.63 -16.60
CA THR A 638 5.65 26.07 -17.29
C THR A 638 6.93 26.84 -16.95
N GLY A 639 8.08 26.40 -17.46
CA GLY A 639 9.25 27.28 -17.63
C GLY A 639 9.17 28.08 -18.93
N LEU A 640 10.17 28.93 -19.16
CA LEU A 640 10.50 29.52 -20.47
C LEU A 640 11.17 28.47 -21.36
N ASN A 641 11.31 28.77 -22.66
CA ASN A 641 11.88 27.86 -23.66
C ASN A 641 13.37 28.13 -23.99
N HIS A 642 14.11 28.72 -23.06
CA HIS A 642 15.51 29.09 -23.27
C HIS A 642 16.33 29.17 -21.99
N ALA A 643 17.64 29.27 -22.17
CA ALA A 643 18.63 29.58 -21.15
C ALA A 643 18.37 30.94 -20.47
N LEU A 644 18.43 30.97 -19.14
CA LEU A 644 18.47 32.23 -18.39
C LEU A 644 19.88 32.82 -18.33
N PHE A 645 19.98 34.14 -18.31
CA PHE A 645 21.21 34.90 -18.04
C PHE A 645 21.22 35.41 -16.60
N PHE A 646 22.34 35.26 -15.88
CA PHE A 646 22.51 35.84 -14.55
C PHE A 646 23.83 36.60 -14.41
N SER A 647 23.81 37.82 -13.87
CA SER A 647 25.04 38.39 -13.28
C SER A 647 25.25 37.84 -11.87
N SER A 648 26.49 37.84 -11.38
CA SER A 648 26.84 37.21 -10.10
C SER A 648 27.99 37.93 -9.39
N SER A 649 27.84 38.15 -8.08
CA SER A 649 28.94 38.57 -7.20
C SER A 649 29.99 37.48 -6.98
N PHE A 650 29.71 36.25 -7.41
CA PHE A 650 30.65 35.13 -7.45
C PHE A 650 31.29 34.94 -8.84
N ALA A 651 31.12 35.86 -9.79
CA ALA A 651 31.79 35.78 -11.09
C ALA A 651 33.32 35.88 -10.96
N ALA A 652 34.05 34.95 -11.58
CA ALA A 652 35.52 34.93 -11.57
C ALA A 652 36.11 35.84 -12.64
N ASN A 653 37.37 36.27 -12.43
CA ASN A 653 38.19 36.94 -13.44
C ASN A 653 38.68 36.00 -14.57
N SER A 654 37.97 34.90 -14.78
CA SER A 654 38.26 33.84 -15.73
C SER A 654 36.94 33.37 -16.35
N TYR A 655 37.02 32.81 -17.55
CA TYR A 655 35.83 32.56 -18.36
C TYR A 655 35.97 31.28 -19.18
N VAL A 656 34.83 30.73 -19.58
CA VAL A 656 34.69 29.55 -20.45
C VAL A 656 33.69 29.85 -21.56
N TYR A 657 33.91 29.32 -22.77
CA TYR A 657 32.93 29.44 -23.85
C TYR A 657 31.53 29.03 -23.33
N PRO A 658 30.43 29.76 -23.61
CA PRO A 658 30.26 30.81 -24.62
C PRO A 658 30.87 32.18 -24.31
N ALA A 659 31.45 32.39 -23.12
CA ALA A 659 32.15 33.63 -22.81
C ALA A 659 33.42 33.86 -23.63
N VAL A 660 33.74 35.14 -23.86
CA VAL A 660 34.84 35.60 -24.73
C VAL A 660 35.83 36.55 -24.03
N LYS A 661 35.48 37.07 -22.85
CA LYS A 661 36.38 37.84 -21.98
C LYS A 661 35.94 37.74 -20.52
N SER A 662 36.64 38.44 -19.64
CA SER A 662 36.25 38.64 -18.24
C SER A 662 36.67 40.02 -17.75
N ASP A 663 35.84 40.60 -16.88
CA ASP A 663 35.90 41.94 -16.31
C ASP A 663 35.85 41.93 -14.76
N ALA A 664 35.60 40.78 -14.15
CA ALA A 664 35.53 40.62 -12.71
C ALA A 664 36.90 40.79 -12.01
N LEU A 665 36.86 41.22 -10.74
CA LEU A 665 38.05 41.46 -9.90
C LEU A 665 38.11 40.37 -8.81
N ALA A 666 39.13 39.50 -8.86
CA ALA A 666 39.26 38.33 -7.96
C ALA A 666 39.46 38.73 -6.48
N SER A 667 39.21 37.92 -5.44
CA SER A 667 39.13 36.44 -5.25
C SER A 667 38.45 36.14 -3.87
N THR A 668 37.95 34.97 -3.43
CA THR A 668 37.65 33.60 -3.96
C THR A 668 36.74 32.88 -2.93
N PRO A 669 36.00 31.79 -3.24
CA PRO A 669 35.93 31.04 -4.50
C PRO A 669 34.93 31.67 -5.49
N LEU A 670 35.32 31.75 -6.75
CA LEU A 670 34.52 32.36 -7.82
C LEU A 670 34.27 31.33 -8.95
N ILE A 671 33.23 31.57 -9.74
CA ILE A 671 32.73 30.71 -10.81
C ILE A 671 33.09 31.36 -12.15
N PRO A 672 33.71 30.66 -13.11
CA PRO A 672 34.06 31.24 -14.40
C PRO A 672 32.84 31.81 -15.14
N GLN A 673 32.95 33.02 -15.71
CA GLN A 673 31.90 33.57 -16.56
C GLN A 673 31.70 32.68 -17.80
N GLY A 674 30.46 32.48 -18.23
CA GLY A 674 30.04 31.46 -19.20
C GLY A 674 29.76 30.07 -18.61
N THR A 675 30.00 29.83 -17.31
CA THR A 675 29.65 28.53 -16.68
C THR A 675 28.14 28.28 -16.70
N ARG A 676 27.75 27.06 -17.09
CA ARG A 676 26.35 26.57 -17.16
C ARG A 676 25.93 25.84 -15.89
N PHE A 677 24.68 26.06 -15.46
CA PHE A 677 24.08 25.35 -14.32
C PHE A 677 22.60 25.04 -14.51
N ILE A 678 22.09 24.08 -13.75
CA ILE A 678 20.67 23.73 -13.63
C ILE A 678 20.22 23.76 -12.17
N LEU A 679 18.91 23.76 -11.94
CA LEU A 679 18.32 23.35 -10.67
C LEU A 679 18.09 21.82 -10.71
N ASP A 680 18.27 21.12 -9.59
CA ASP A 680 18.09 19.66 -9.50
C ASP A 680 16.74 19.20 -10.12
N PRO A 681 16.75 18.40 -11.21
CA PRO A 681 15.53 17.97 -11.90
C PRO A 681 14.62 17.03 -11.11
N SER A 682 15.06 16.50 -9.96
CA SER A 682 14.24 15.66 -9.08
C SER A 682 13.30 16.47 -8.17
N ILE A 683 13.53 17.77 -8.03
CA ILE A 683 12.73 18.63 -7.14
C ILE A 683 11.34 18.87 -7.73
N ASN A 684 10.30 18.52 -6.97
CA ASN A 684 8.93 18.88 -7.31
C ASN A 684 8.66 20.36 -7.00
N VAL A 685 8.98 21.23 -7.97
CA VAL A 685 8.77 22.69 -7.89
C VAL A 685 7.33 23.07 -7.57
N ASP A 686 6.34 22.27 -8.00
CA ASP A 686 4.94 22.55 -7.71
C ASP A 686 4.52 22.30 -6.25
N ALA A 687 5.31 21.54 -5.49
CA ALA A 687 5.07 21.20 -4.09
C ALA A 687 5.86 22.08 -3.09
N ILE A 688 6.67 23.04 -3.57
CA ILE A 688 7.42 23.95 -2.69
C ILE A 688 6.43 24.90 -1.96
N PRO A 689 6.42 24.95 -0.62
CA PRO A 689 5.52 25.85 0.10
C PRO A 689 5.80 27.33 -0.20
N GLY A 690 4.75 28.09 -0.51
CA GLY A 690 4.83 29.55 -0.69
C GLY A 690 5.32 30.04 -2.06
N ILE A 691 5.89 29.17 -2.90
CA ILE A 691 6.50 29.57 -4.18
C ILE A 691 5.50 30.28 -5.11
N THR A 692 5.88 31.46 -5.60
CA THR A 692 5.07 32.25 -6.53
C THR A 692 5.03 31.64 -7.94
N ALA A 693 4.06 32.02 -8.76
CA ALA A 693 3.99 31.56 -10.15
C ALA A 693 5.25 31.97 -10.93
N GLY A 694 5.77 33.18 -10.70
CA GLY A 694 7.01 33.66 -11.30
C GLY A 694 8.24 32.86 -10.87
N GLU A 695 8.39 32.56 -9.58
CA GLU A 695 9.46 31.67 -9.11
C GLU A 695 9.34 30.25 -9.68
N LYS A 696 8.12 29.73 -9.89
CA LYS A 696 7.91 28.46 -10.59
C LYS A 696 8.40 28.52 -12.04
N VAL A 697 8.18 29.62 -12.76
CA VAL A 697 8.72 29.80 -14.13
C VAL A 697 10.24 29.72 -14.09
N ILE A 698 10.90 30.49 -13.23
CA ILE A 698 12.36 30.49 -13.13
C ILE A 698 12.90 29.11 -12.74
N ALA A 699 12.35 28.48 -11.70
CA ALA A 699 12.78 27.15 -11.26
C ALA A 699 12.59 26.06 -12.33
N LYS A 700 11.46 26.04 -13.04
CA LYS A 700 11.20 25.07 -14.14
C LYS A 700 12.09 25.33 -15.36
N THR A 701 12.41 26.59 -15.65
CA THR A 701 13.39 26.96 -16.67
C THR A 701 14.78 26.46 -16.28
N LEU A 702 15.18 26.64 -15.01
CA LEU A 702 16.45 26.15 -14.50
C LEU A 702 16.57 24.62 -14.47
N GLN A 703 15.46 23.88 -14.30
CA GLN A 703 15.46 22.41 -14.41
C GLN A 703 15.54 21.88 -15.85
N THR A 704 15.09 22.66 -16.84
CA THR A 704 14.88 22.20 -18.22
C THR A 704 15.96 22.71 -19.18
N TYR A 705 16.22 24.03 -19.13
CA TYR A 705 17.19 24.71 -19.99
C TYR A 705 18.40 25.19 -19.20
N GLY A 706 18.24 25.64 -17.95
CA GLY A 706 19.35 26.08 -17.09
C GLY A 706 19.71 27.57 -17.19
N GLY A 707 20.66 28.01 -16.36
CA GLY A 707 21.21 29.37 -16.31
C GLY A 707 22.69 29.45 -16.72
N TYR A 708 23.15 30.62 -17.16
CA TYR A 708 24.59 30.93 -17.35
C TYR A 708 25.02 32.01 -16.36
N ILE A 709 26.24 31.88 -15.80
CA ILE A 709 26.93 32.98 -15.12
C ILE A 709 27.42 33.95 -16.19
N GLY A 710 26.61 34.95 -16.50
CA GLY A 710 26.77 35.89 -17.59
C GLY A 710 27.82 36.96 -17.34
N ASP A 711 27.80 37.57 -16.16
CA ASP A 711 28.46 38.85 -15.89
C ASP A 711 28.83 39.01 -14.41
N ALA A 712 29.67 40.00 -14.09
CA ALA A 712 29.91 40.40 -12.70
C ALA A 712 28.69 41.19 -12.16
N GLY A 713 28.24 40.89 -10.94
CA GLY A 713 27.02 41.45 -10.36
C GLY A 713 27.12 41.80 -8.88
N GLY A 714 26.14 42.57 -8.38
CA GLY A 714 26.07 42.95 -6.96
C GLY A 714 25.46 41.89 -6.03
N ALA A 715 24.72 40.93 -6.58
CA ALA A 715 24.03 39.86 -5.85
C ALA A 715 24.58 38.48 -6.24
N PRO A 716 24.46 37.45 -5.37
CA PRO A 716 24.88 36.08 -5.67
C PRO A 716 24.41 35.56 -7.02
N LEU A 717 23.13 35.76 -7.34
CA LEU A 717 22.57 35.67 -8.68
C LEU A 717 21.58 36.84 -8.86
N ALA A 718 21.70 37.56 -9.97
CA ALA A 718 20.73 38.56 -10.43
C ALA A 718 20.26 38.23 -11.85
N LEU A 719 18.95 38.01 -12.00
CA LEU A 719 18.27 37.83 -13.28
C LEU A 719 17.68 39.17 -13.73
N ILE A 720 17.62 39.43 -15.04
CA ILE A 720 17.12 40.70 -15.58
C ILE A 720 15.99 40.45 -16.59
N GLY A 721 14.88 41.17 -16.42
CA GLY A 721 13.73 41.14 -17.33
C GLY A 721 13.69 42.29 -18.34
N GLN A 722 12.83 42.16 -19.35
CA GLN A 722 12.40 43.26 -20.21
C GLN A 722 11.67 44.32 -19.38
N LEU A 723 11.91 45.61 -19.64
CA LEU A 723 11.19 46.72 -19.00
C LEU A 723 9.70 46.69 -19.41
N ASP A 724 8.83 46.32 -18.47
CA ASP A 724 7.37 46.31 -18.64
C ASP A 724 6.76 47.56 -17.99
N PRO A 725 6.11 48.49 -18.73
CA PRO A 725 5.53 49.73 -18.19
C PRO A 725 4.43 49.51 -17.13
N GLY A 726 4.83 49.39 -15.87
CA GLY A 726 3.95 49.10 -14.72
C GLY A 726 4.12 47.71 -14.13
N ASN A 727 5.06 46.91 -14.64
CA ASN A 727 5.42 45.56 -14.16
C ASN A 727 4.23 44.59 -14.11
N ALA A 728 3.23 44.74 -14.98
CA ALA A 728 2.03 43.91 -15.00
C ALA A 728 2.33 42.42 -15.22
N ALA A 729 3.26 42.10 -16.13
CA ALA A 729 3.72 40.73 -16.40
C ALA A 729 4.31 40.04 -15.17
N TYR A 730 5.13 40.78 -14.42
CA TYR A 730 5.88 40.25 -13.27
C TYR A 730 5.03 40.22 -12.00
N THR A 731 4.31 41.32 -11.71
CA THR A 731 3.45 41.43 -10.53
C THR A 731 2.26 40.47 -10.60
N GLY A 732 1.68 40.23 -11.79
CA GLY A 732 0.65 39.23 -12.01
C GLY A 732 1.10 37.79 -11.69
N ALA A 733 2.40 37.52 -11.80
CA ALA A 733 3.02 36.23 -11.43
C ALA A 733 3.50 36.17 -9.96
N GLY A 734 3.37 37.26 -9.19
CA GLY A 734 3.79 37.37 -7.79
C GLY A 734 5.16 38.05 -7.56
N ILE A 735 5.84 38.49 -8.62
CA ILE A 735 7.12 39.22 -8.55
C ILE A 735 6.79 40.71 -8.30
N ALA A 736 6.66 41.07 -7.02
CA ALA A 736 5.93 42.26 -6.60
C ALA A 736 6.68 43.61 -6.67
N TRP A 737 8.01 43.61 -6.86
CA TRP A 737 8.85 44.81 -6.86
C TRP A 737 10.16 44.55 -7.63
N ASP A 738 10.92 45.62 -7.90
CA ASP A 738 12.29 45.53 -8.46
C ASP A 738 13.26 44.92 -7.43
N TYR A 739 14.36 44.26 -7.83
CA TYR A 739 15.19 43.47 -6.91
C TYR A 739 14.44 42.36 -6.14
N TYR A 740 13.42 41.74 -6.76
CA TYR A 740 12.63 40.70 -6.09
C TYR A 740 13.47 39.49 -5.70
N ASN A 741 13.62 39.26 -4.39
CA ASN A 741 14.34 38.10 -3.87
C ASN A 741 13.51 36.80 -4.04
N MET A 742 13.94 35.93 -4.97
CA MET A 742 13.35 34.64 -5.29
C MET A 742 13.66 33.57 -4.22
N SER A 743 13.19 33.80 -2.99
CA SER A 743 13.57 33.04 -1.80
C SER A 743 13.02 31.60 -1.72
N HIS A 744 11.99 31.25 -2.50
CA HIS A 744 11.43 29.89 -2.46
C HIS A 744 12.16 28.92 -3.39
N ILE A 745 12.96 29.42 -4.34
CA ILE A 745 13.78 28.57 -5.21
C ILE A 745 14.93 27.97 -4.37
N PRO A 746 15.14 26.63 -4.38
CA PRO A 746 16.15 26.00 -3.53
C PRO A 746 17.55 26.13 -4.14
N TRP A 747 18.15 27.31 -4.01
CA TRP A 747 19.47 27.66 -4.57
C TRP A 747 20.64 26.80 -4.07
N THR A 748 20.49 26.14 -2.91
CA THR A 748 21.41 25.10 -2.42
C THR A 748 21.43 23.83 -3.28
N SER A 749 20.42 23.62 -4.12
CA SER A 749 20.25 22.49 -5.04
C SER A 749 20.59 22.82 -6.50
N LEU A 750 21.39 23.88 -6.73
CA LEU A 750 21.98 24.13 -8.04
C LEU A 750 23.04 23.07 -8.38
N GLN A 751 23.12 22.70 -9.65
CA GLN A 751 24.10 21.76 -10.20
C GLN A 751 24.82 22.42 -11.38
N PHE A 752 26.11 22.70 -11.22
CA PHE A 752 26.96 23.31 -12.25
C PHE A 752 27.55 22.23 -13.16
N LEU A 753 27.56 22.46 -14.47
CA LEU A 753 27.90 21.44 -15.46
C LEU A 753 29.38 21.46 -15.83
N ALA A 754 29.92 20.31 -16.22
CA ALA A 754 31.27 20.17 -16.77
C ALA A 754 31.37 20.72 -18.20
N THR A 755 30.26 20.72 -18.94
CA THR A 755 30.15 21.24 -20.31
C THR A 755 29.21 22.45 -20.36
N TRP A 756 29.62 23.48 -21.10
CA TRP A 756 28.87 24.74 -21.20
C TRP A 756 27.52 24.58 -21.94
N ASN A 757 27.46 23.68 -22.93
CA ASN A 757 26.25 23.39 -23.70
C ASN A 757 25.36 22.31 -23.06
N GLY A 758 25.71 21.80 -21.87
CA GLY A 758 24.99 20.74 -21.17
C GLY A 758 25.00 19.37 -21.85
N ALA A 759 25.79 19.17 -22.91
CA ALA A 759 25.93 17.88 -23.56
C ALA A 759 26.76 16.91 -22.69
N SER A 760 26.41 15.62 -22.72
CA SER A 760 27.33 14.58 -22.24
C SER A 760 28.64 14.64 -23.04
N PRO A 761 29.81 14.44 -22.40
CA PRO A 761 31.04 14.09 -23.11
C PRO A 761 30.82 12.86 -24.02
N ALA A 762 31.52 12.84 -25.15
CA ALA A 762 31.57 11.74 -26.11
C ALA A 762 32.84 10.91 -25.92
#